data_AF-X6NBK0-F1
#
_entry.id   AF-X6NBK0-F1
#
_cell.length_a   1.000
_cell.length_b   1.000
_cell.length_c   1.000
_cell.angle_alpha   90.00
_cell.angle_beta   90.00
_cell.angle_gamma   90.00
#
_symmetry.space_group_name_H-M   'P 1'
#
loop_
_entity.id
_entity.type
_entity.pdbx_description
1 polymer ?
#
loop_
_entity_poly.entity_id
_entity_poly.type
_entity_poly.pdbx_seq_one_letter_code
_entity_poly.pdbx_strand_id
1 'polypeptide(L)'
;MPTDEATSLLHMMPGCGVWLCPNDHMYFVDDCTATLEAANCPTCGASIGNKSGADQHVAAPGNRKVGVVSKNGKIDVDKWGATEGFVQYRKDLFEPKGYVIVDYSPEHTCRMLDQTSLCIVRLLVHLTLLMHACDEERSDAVSFTRLGKKDDEVRAKLFQLIQRDLSVCSVNIGGSSIENTILLIHGIIHRFYVTYPHESPQTYNQLSSTQRGLFENYFMNKCIRPVIDNYQFSIRDIRALVATDPCCRHWAERVEENMKPGSDTFKTFEEMYQPSSFLPFRMTTLSEFRNFVLSNPQNERQYPVIWTILHMIDSPQGYSIFALQYLPLMIQWMKLLHSHFNRQLRLEEVEESGQYTIEYALTQQEKNKWRDKALWERAWRGFAMGWNHVTSRIRVKPRSEQNHSVKQMQDESKYEIEDNENKSDAKISDDFGMHEIDTDLQKYRHQLRIRDAENQCQNLPFPQFLGSGDNNQLVPKDVPLWPALVCDNNYMRTSRMICLLLDHLVCVNNDLLGECWKSAAVEASTQKRTILLSHVLRERDVISLNEKELVELIQQSMPQKLQYGKHPELAYNLPLLEARLKEKVLVGKCIIKFDLHELIFEFQEQHNIRQIIASISHYYKKYTGQNEEYFRRDENLLRELEEAILQKVPQGIARERSDLSLSKSAKQSLEEVLISLRRQNPLPSPSLLIGDWMEKTLHLLQTECDLFKEMSQLQLRHAAMAWVYLEERCVKHSPKPWYEIPEKLMKAYQELPNMLSEALIKFVNSENKTEVWEVLIQWKQFLENILSRPVYDYDPMSPLKDYLVNAIATDNCANYVMQFPQEILLAHAGTAFNKAASLYHFKKDIL
;
A
#
# COMPACT_ATOMS: atom_id res chain seq x y z
N MET A 1 -19.51 22.32 1.06
CA MET A 1 -20.25 21.30 0.30
C MET A 1 -19.64 21.15 -1.07
N PRO A 2 -19.30 19.93 -1.49
CA PRO A 2 -18.91 19.66 -2.87
C PRO A 2 -20.05 20.05 -3.81
N THR A 3 -19.72 20.65 -4.94
CA THR A 3 -20.70 21.05 -5.95
C THR A 3 -21.08 19.87 -6.84
N ASP A 4 -20.20 18.87 -6.97
CA ASP A 4 -20.43 17.69 -7.79
C ASP A 4 -19.27 16.69 -7.55
N GLU A 5 -19.48 15.65 -6.74
CA GLU A 5 -18.48 14.57 -6.62
C GLU A 5 -18.30 13.84 -7.95
N ALA A 6 -19.36 13.79 -8.79
CA ALA A 6 -19.28 13.18 -10.09
C ALA A 6 -18.35 13.98 -11.01
N THR A 7 -18.28 15.32 -10.96
CA THR A 7 -17.32 16.08 -11.78
C THR A 7 -15.86 15.71 -11.48
N SER A 8 -15.48 15.59 -10.20
CA SER A 8 -14.13 15.17 -9.81
C SER A 8 -13.84 13.74 -10.26
N LEU A 9 -14.84 12.86 -10.15
CA LEU A 9 -14.75 11.46 -10.53
C LEU A 9 -14.68 11.29 -12.06
N LEU A 10 -15.41 12.10 -12.82
CA LEU A 10 -15.32 12.21 -14.28
C LEU A 10 -13.94 12.71 -14.72
N HIS A 11 -13.36 13.69 -14.03
CA HIS A 11 -11.98 14.10 -14.34
C HIS A 11 -10.94 12.98 -14.14
N MET A 12 -11.22 12.01 -13.27
CA MET A 12 -10.33 10.87 -13.01
C MET A 12 -10.54 9.70 -13.98
N MET A 13 -11.61 9.69 -14.79
CA MET A 13 -11.96 8.55 -15.65
C MET A 13 -12.07 8.89 -17.15
N PRO A 14 -11.13 9.63 -17.76
CA PRO A 14 -11.20 9.93 -19.18
C PRO A 14 -11.14 8.64 -20.02
N GLY A 15 -12.05 8.52 -20.98
CA GLY A 15 -12.16 7.36 -21.86
C GLY A 15 -13.17 6.29 -21.39
N CYS A 16 -13.65 6.36 -20.14
CA CYS A 16 -14.63 5.39 -19.65
C CYS A 16 -16.06 5.71 -20.12
N GLY A 17 -16.85 4.66 -20.37
CA GLY A 17 -18.30 4.76 -20.56
C GLY A 17 -19.02 5.00 -19.24
N VAL A 18 -19.93 5.98 -19.21
CA VAL A 18 -20.74 6.32 -18.05
C VAL A 18 -22.13 5.73 -18.20
N TRP A 19 -22.60 5.05 -17.16
CA TRP A 19 -23.86 4.30 -17.16
C TRP A 19 -24.68 4.57 -15.90
N LEU A 20 -25.99 4.40 -15.99
CA LEU A 20 -26.93 4.39 -14.86
C LEU A 20 -27.58 3.03 -14.72
N CYS A 21 -27.65 2.52 -13.50
CA CYS A 21 -28.45 1.34 -13.21
C CYS A 21 -29.96 1.66 -13.27
N PRO A 22 -30.85 0.66 -13.15
CA PRO A 22 -32.30 0.88 -13.15
C PRO A 22 -32.80 1.86 -12.07
N ASN A 23 -32.01 2.07 -11.01
CA ASN A 23 -32.30 2.96 -9.90
C ASN A 23 -31.48 4.28 -9.94
N ASP A 24 -30.99 4.69 -11.11
CA ASP A 24 -30.25 5.95 -11.33
C ASP A 24 -28.91 6.12 -10.59
N HIS A 25 -28.31 5.03 -10.09
CA HIS A 25 -26.95 5.05 -9.57
C HIS A 25 -25.93 4.98 -10.71
N MET A 26 -24.95 5.87 -10.70
CA MET A 26 -23.91 5.97 -11.72
C MET A 26 -22.82 4.90 -11.53
N TYR A 27 -22.40 4.27 -12.63
CA TYR A 27 -21.26 3.36 -12.68
C TYR A 27 -20.48 3.53 -13.99
N PHE A 28 -19.26 3.00 -14.04
CA PHE A 28 -18.33 3.19 -15.14
C PHE A 28 -17.92 1.86 -15.76
N VAL A 29 -17.67 1.89 -17.07
CA VAL A 29 -17.19 0.75 -17.84
C VAL A 29 -15.99 1.22 -18.65
N ASP A 30 -14.86 0.55 -18.52
CA ASP A 30 -13.59 0.86 -19.16
C ASP A 30 -13.43 0.15 -20.53
N ASP A 31 -12.21 0.17 -21.07
CA ASP A 31 -11.77 -0.39 -22.36
C ASP A 31 -12.55 0.07 -23.60
N CYS A 32 -13.68 -0.57 -23.88
CA CYS A 32 -14.50 -0.33 -25.05
C CYS A 32 -15.74 0.52 -24.75
N THR A 33 -15.92 0.95 -23.49
CA THR A 33 -17.04 1.75 -22.98
C THR A 33 -18.42 1.07 -22.99
N ALA A 34 -18.49 -0.16 -23.51
CA ALA A 34 -19.68 -1.00 -23.58
C ALA A 34 -19.55 -2.18 -22.61
N THR A 35 -20.67 -2.61 -22.05
CA THR A 35 -20.67 -3.59 -20.95
C THR A 35 -20.18 -4.96 -21.39
N LEU A 36 -19.04 -5.43 -20.87
CA LEU A 36 -18.50 -6.78 -21.13
C LEU A 36 -18.77 -7.76 -19.99
N GLU A 37 -18.69 -7.27 -18.76
CA GLU A 37 -18.83 -8.08 -17.55
C GLU A 37 -20.15 -7.80 -16.83
N ALA A 38 -20.74 -8.83 -16.24
CA ALA A 38 -21.94 -8.72 -15.40
C ALA A 38 -21.54 -8.44 -13.94
N ALA A 39 -22.21 -7.49 -13.28
CA ALA A 39 -21.97 -7.16 -11.88
C ALA A 39 -23.26 -6.73 -11.16
N ASN A 40 -23.17 -6.40 -9.87
CA ASN A 40 -24.28 -5.83 -9.10
C ASN A 40 -23.93 -4.42 -8.61
N CYS A 41 -24.91 -3.52 -8.66
CA CYS A 41 -24.78 -2.15 -8.21
C CYS A 41 -24.42 -2.13 -6.71
N PRO A 42 -23.30 -1.50 -6.30
CA PRO A 42 -22.87 -1.50 -4.91
C PRO A 42 -23.84 -0.73 -3.99
N THR A 43 -24.64 0.19 -4.55
CA THR A 43 -25.57 1.02 -3.77
C THR A 43 -26.92 0.35 -3.55
N CYS A 44 -27.46 -0.34 -4.56
CA CYS A 44 -28.83 -0.86 -4.50
C CYS A 44 -28.97 -2.36 -4.81
N GLY A 45 -27.88 -3.04 -5.18
CA GLY A 45 -27.87 -4.48 -5.49
C GLY A 45 -28.48 -4.86 -6.85
N ALA A 46 -29.03 -3.91 -7.62
CA ALA A 46 -29.56 -4.19 -8.95
C ALA A 46 -28.45 -4.65 -9.92
N SER A 47 -28.77 -5.56 -10.84
CA SER A 47 -27.81 -6.03 -11.85
C SER A 47 -27.37 -4.89 -12.78
N ILE A 48 -26.05 -4.77 -12.97
CA ILE A 48 -25.38 -3.78 -13.82
C ILE A 48 -24.39 -4.48 -14.75
N GLY A 49 -23.88 -3.76 -15.75
CA GLY A 49 -22.93 -4.34 -16.70
C GLY A 49 -23.63 -5.21 -17.75
N ASN A 50 -22.98 -6.27 -18.21
CA ASN A 50 -23.47 -7.16 -19.26
C ASN A 50 -24.58 -8.06 -18.71
N LYS A 51 -25.56 -8.40 -19.55
CA LYS A 51 -26.64 -9.30 -19.21
C LYS A 51 -26.06 -10.71 -19.05
N SER A 52 -26.33 -11.33 -17.90
CA SER A 52 -25.85 -12.69 -17.62
C SER A 52 -26.25 -13.67 -18.73
N GLY A 53 -25.27 -14.35 -19.33
CA GLY A 53 -25.46 -15.30 -20.42
C GLY A 53 -25.71 -14.69 -21.81
N ALA A 54 -25.62 -13.37 -21.98
CA ALA A 54 -25.71 -12.75 -23.29
C ALA A 54 -24.33 -12.65 -23.97
N ASP A 55 -24.34 -12.54 -25.30
CA ASP A 55 -23.16 -12.18 -26.10
C ASP A 55 -22.57 -10.84 -25.63
N GLN A 56 -21.32 -10.55 -26.01
CA GLN A 56 -20.61 -9.33 -25.59
C GLN A 56 -21.41 -8.05 -25.91
N HIS A 57 -21.41 -7.08 -24.98
CA HIS A 57 -22.00 -5.74 -25.13
C HIS A 57 -23.53 -5.63 -25.09
N VAL A 58 -24.20 -6.54 -24.36
CA VAL A 58 -25.65 -6.47 -24.11
C VAL A 58 -25.88 -6.03 -22.66
N ALA A 59 -26.25 -4.78 -22.43
CA ALA A 59 -26.48 -4.25 -21.09
C ALA A 59 -27.58 -5.04 -20.34
N ALA A 60 -27.42 -5.20 -19.03
CA ALA A 60 -28.41 -5.82 -18.17
C ALA A 60 -29.73 -4.99 -18.14
N PRO A 61 -30.90 -5.61 -17.96
CA PRO A 61 -32.20 -4.94 -18.11
C PRO A 61 -32.30 -3.62 -17.33
N GLY A 62 -32.72 -2.56 -18.02
CA GLY A 62 -32.91 -1.22 -17.44
C GLY A 62 -31.64 -0.40 -17.18
N ASN A 63 -30.47 -0.89 -17.57
CA ASN A 63 -29.23 -0.10 -17.52
C ASN A 63 -29.20 0.88 -18.69
N ARG A 64 -28.87 2.15 -18.43
CA ARG A 64 -28.91 3.21 -19.45
C ARG A 64 -27.54 3.86 -19.62
N LYS A 65 -27.05 3.96 -20.85
CA LYS A 65 -25.79 4.64 -21.14
C LYS A 65 -26.00 6.16 -21.12
N VAL A 66 -25.07 6.89 -20.51
CA VAL A 66 -25.04 8.35 -20.46
C VAL A 66 -24.13 8.93 -21.53
N GLY A 67 -22.96 8.31 -21.73
CA GLY A 67 -21.97 8.72 -22.71
C GLY A 67 -20.56 8.24 -22.36
N VAL A 68 -19.54 8.93 -22.84
CA VAL A 68 -18.12 8.65 -22.57
C VAL A 68 -17.47 9.88 -21.98
N VAL A 69 -16.61 9.68 -20.98
CA VAL A 69 -15.88 10.77 -20.35
C VAL A 69 -14.76 11.26 -21.25
N SER A 70 -14.77 12.53 -21.58
CA SER A 70 -13.71 13.20 -22.33
C SER A 70 -12.51 13.55 -21.45
N LYS A 71 -11.37 13.90 -22.07
CA LYS A 71 -10.15 14.31 -21.37
C LYS A 71 -10.32 15.52 -20.44
N ASN A 72 -11.37 16.32 -20.62
CA ASN A 72 -11.66 17.49 -19.80
C ASN A 72 -12.74 17.23 -18.73
N GLY A 73 -13.10 15.97 -18.46
CA GLY A 73 -14.08 15.59 -17.45
C GLY A 73 -15.55 15.83 -17.85
N LYS A 74 -15.82 16.18 -19.11
CA LYS A 74 -17.20 16.26 -19.65
C LYS A 74 -17.64 14.92 -20.23
N ILE A 75 -18.92 14.61 -20.14
CA ILE A 75 -19.51 13.43 -20.78
C ILE A 75 -19.90 13.79 -22.22
N ASP A 76 -19.20 13.21 -23.19
CA ASP A 76 -19.55 13.27 -24.60
C ASP A 76 -20.60 12.20 -24.90
N VAL A 77 -21.57 12.54 -25.75
CA VAL A 77 -22.66 11.62 -26.10
C VAL A 77 -22.11 10.44 -26.88
N ASP A 78 -22.32 9.24 -26.36
CA ASP A 78 -21.98 7.99 -27.02
C ASP A 78 -23.09 6.95 -26.75
N LYS A 79 -23.51 6.28 -27.82
CA LYS A 79 -24.58 5.27 -27.81
C LYS A 79 -24.06 3.85 -27.96
N TRP A 80 -22.75 3.66 -28.10
CA TRP A 80 -22.16 2.35 -28.29
C TRP A 80 -22.48 1.41 -27.11
N GLY A 81 -23.04 0.24 -27.40
CA GLY A 81 -23.45 -0.76 -26.39
C GLY A 81 -24.73 -0.44 -25.60
N ALA A 82 -25.40 0.69 -25.84
CA ALA A 82 -26.58 1.15 -25.08
C ALA A 82 -27.88 0.37 -25.40
N THR A 83 -27.87 -0.96 -25.27
CA THR A 83 -28.97 -1.86 -25.69
C THR A 83 -30.26 -1.68 -24.90
N GLU A 84 -30.18 -1.22 -23.65
CA GLU A 84 -31.31 -1.03 -22.73
C GLU A 84 -31.70 0.45 -22.57
N GLY A 85 -31.10 1.33 -23.37
CA GLY A 85 -31.48 2.73 -23.49
C GLY A 85 -30.34 3.71 -23.27
N PHE A 86 -30.61 4.97 -23.62
CA PHE A 86 -29.70 6.10 -23.51
C PHE A 86 -30.36 7.22 -22.71
N VAL A 87 -29.59 7.92 -21.87
CA VAL A 87 -30.07 9.04 -21.05
C VAL A 87 -29.10 10.20 -21.12
N GLN A 88 -29.62 11.42 -21.31
CA GLN A 88 -28.78 12.61 -21.30
C GLN A 88 -28.29 12.89 -19.88
N TYR A 89 -27.00 13.20 -19.72
CA TYR A 89 -26.44 13.61 -18.43
C TYR A 89 -27.19 14.83 -17.88
N ARG A 90 -27.83 14.65 -16.72
CA ARG A 90 -28.52 15.70 -15.98
C ARG A 90 -27.76 15.99 -14.70
N LYS A 91 -26.90 17.02 -14.75
CA LYS A 91 -26.03 17.41 -13.64
C LYS A 91 -26.80 17.64 -12.34
N ASP A 92 -27.98 18.24 -12.44
CA ASP A 92 -28.91 18.56 -11.34
C ASP A 92 -29.39 17.34 -10.54
N LEU A 93 -29.35 16.13 -11.11
CA LEU A 93 -29.69 14.90 -10.38
C LEU A 93 -28.55 14.39 -9.50
N PHE A 94 -27.31 14.70 -9.86
CA PHE A 94 -26.11 14.21 -9.18
C PHE A 94 -25.50 15.25 -8.23
N GLU A 95 -25.99 16.50 -8.26
CA GLU A 95 -25.65 17.48 -7.25
C GLU A 95 -26.14 16.98 -5.88
N PRO A 96 -25.25 16.89 -4.87
CA PRO A 96 -25.63 16.41 -3.55
C PRO A 96 -26.74 17.28 -2.96
N LYS A 97 -27.89 16.66 -2.69
CA LYS A 97 -29.04 17.31 -2.06
C LYS A 97 -28.89 17.26 -0.55
N GLY A 98 -28.83 18.44 0.08
CA GLY A 98 -28.74 18.59 1.54
C GLY A 98 -27.31 18.81 2.03
N TYR A 99 -27.13 18.67 3.34
CA TYR A 99 -25.85 18.89 4.00
C TYR A 99 -25.02 17.60 3.95
N VAL A 100 -23.90 17.64 3.23
CA VAL A 100 -22.99 16.51 3.08
C VAL A 100 -21.70 16.81 3.84
N ILE A 101 -21.50 16.12 4.96
CA ILE A 101 -20.16 16.02 5.52
C ILE A 101 -19.42 15.08 4.63
N VAL A 102 -18.42 15.63 3.97
CA VAL A 102 -17.39 14.79 3.40
C VAL A 102 -16.16 14.97 4.27
N ASP A 103 -15.67 13.85 4.77
CA ASP A 103 -14.39 13.76 5.44
C ASP A 103 -13.28 13.96 4.38
N TYR A 104 -13.17 15.20 3.88
CA TYR A 104 -12.17 15.55 2.88
C TYR A 104 -10.82 15.86 3.52
N SER A 105 -9.80 15.29 2.89
CA SER A 105 -8.39 15.61 3.00
C SER A 105 -8.14 17.13 2.98
N PRO A 106 -7.21 17.66 3.79
CA PRO A 106 -6.96 19.09 3.98
C PRO A 106 -6.45 19.88 2.75
N GLU A 107 -6.33 19.27 1.56
CA GLU A 107 -5.63 19.85 0.39
C GLU A 107 -6.50 20.40 -0.75
N HIS A 108 -7.82 20.48 -0.62
CA HIS A 108 -8.60 21.05 -1.72
C HIS A 108 -8.87 22.54 -1.52
N THR A 109 -8.21 23.36 -2.35
CA THR A 109 -8.82 24.62 -2.79
C THR A 109 -10.18 24.27 -3.40
N CYS A 110 -11.26 24.71 -2.77
CA CYS A 110 -12.61 24.43 -3.25
C CYS A 110 -13.14 25.72 -3.88
N ARG A 111 -13.44 25.68 -5.19
CA ARG A 111 -14.03 26.82 -5.91
C ARG A 111 -13.27 28.14 -5.67
N MET A 112 -11.94 28.10 -5.78
CA MET A 112 -11.01 29.23 -5.57
C MET A 112 -10.86 29.73 -4.12
N LEU A 113 -11.45 29.06 -3.13
CA LEU A 113 -11.16 29.30 -1.72
C LEU A 113 -9.84 28.62 -1.35
N ASP A 114 -8.92 29.37 -0.75
CA ASP A 114 -7.76 28.78 -0.07
C ASP A 114 -8.18 27.97 1.16
N GLN A 115 -7.26 27.16 1.68
CA GLN A 115 -7.51 26.23 2.77
C GLN A 115 -8.03 26.93 4.04
N THR A 116 -7.45 28.08 4.38
CA THR A 116 -7.83 28.88 5.55
C THR A 116 -9.23 29.45 5.38
N SER A 117 -9.53 30.05 4.22
CA SER A 117 -10.85 30.58 3.89
C SER A 117 -11.92 29.51 3.90
N LEU A 118 -11.62 28.32 3.37
CA LEU A 118 -12.53 27.18 3.39
C LEU A 118 -12.83 26.68 4.81
N CYS A 119 -11.81 26.60 5.68
CA CYS A 119 -11.97 26.25 7.10
C CYS A 119 -12.92 27.23 7.79
N ILE A 120 -12.69 28.53 7.59
CA ILE A 120 -13.50 29.60 8.20
C ILE A 120 -14.96 29.55 7.72
N VAL A 121 -15.18 29.41 6.40
CA VAL A 121 -16.54 29.30 5.84
C VAL A 121 -17.27 28.09 6.42
N ARG A 122 -16.58 26.95 6.54
CA ARG A 122 -17.16 25.72 7.09
C ARG A 122 -17.53 25.88 8.57
N LEU A 123 -16.63 26.45 9.36
CA LEU A 123 -16.86 26.76 10.76
C LEU A 123 -18.13 27.60 10.95
N LEU A 124 -18.32 28.66 10.15
CA LEU A 124 -19.51 29.50 10.21
C LEU A 124 -20.80 28.78 9.80
N VAL A 125 -20.73 27.88 8.82
CA VAL A 125 -21.86 27.02 8.46
C VAL A 125 -22.22 26.09 9.63
N HIS A 126 -21.24 25.46 10.28
CA HIS A 126 -21.49 24.60 11.44
C HIS A 126 -22.07 25.37 12.62
N LEU A 127 -21.57 26.59 12.89
CA LEU A 127 -22.13 27.47 13.91
C LEU A 127 -23.58 27.83 13.62
N THR A 128 -23.90 28.12 12.35
CA THR A 128 -25.28 28.42 11.92
C THR A 128 -26.20 27.22 12.09
N LEU A 129 -25.74 26.02 11.72
CA LEU A 129 -26.50 24.79 11.90
C LEU A 129 -26.69 24.42 13.38
N LEU A 130 -25.71 24.70 14.22
CA LEU A 130 -25.82 24.50 15.66
C LEU A 130 -26.88 25.43 16.25
N MET A 131 -26.87 26.71 15.88
CA MET A 131 -27.91 27.66 16.30
C MET A 131 -29.31 27.17 15.89
N HIS A 132 -29.45 26.67 14.67
CA HIS A 132 -30.72 26.11 14.18
C HIS A 132 -31.13 24.84 14.93
N ALA A 133 -30.19 23.93 15.21
CA ALA A 133 -30.44 22.70 15.97
C ALA A 133 -30.79 22.93 17.46
N CYS A 134 -30.54 24.14 17.98
CA CYS A 134 -30.93 24.54 19.33
C CYS A 134 -32.36 25.11 19.39
N ASP A 135 -33.01 25.38 18.26
CA ASP A 135 -34.41 25.82 18.20
C ASP A 135 -35.33 24.61 18.08
N GLU A 136 -35.76 24.04 19.22
CA GLU A 136 -36.55 22.80 19.26
C GLU A 136 -37.92 22.91 18.57
N GLU A 137 -38.46 24.14 18.44
CA GLU A 137 -39.78 24.35 17.82
C GLU A 137 -39.71 24.44 16.28
N ARG A 138 -38.57 24.86 15.73
CA ARG A 138 -38.42 25.18 14.30
C ARG A 138 -37.28 24.45 13.60
N SER A 139 -36.47 23.69 14.33
CA SER A 139 -35.35 22.94 13.79
C SER A 139 -35.82 21.85 12.83
N ASP A 140 -35.29 21.89 11.61
CA ASP A 140 -35.29 20.77 10.68
C ASP A 140 -33.88 20.17 10.51
N ALA A 141 -32.96 20.49 11.43
CA ALA A 141 -31.53 20.18 11.35
C ALA A 141 -31.27 18.66 11.28
N VAL A 142 -32.05 17.83 11.97
CA VAL A 142 -31.98 16.36 11.88
C VAL A 142 -32.23 15.89 10.44
N SER A 143 -33.30 16.40 9.82
CA SER A 143 -33.67 16.02 8.46
C SER A 143 -32.67 16.54 7.40
N PHE A 144 -32.16 17.75 7.61
CA PHE A 144 -31.26 18.43 6.69
C PHE A 144 -29.83 17.88 6.74
N THR A 145 -29.30 17.61 7.95
CA THR A 145 -27.90 17.21 8.18
C THR A 145 -27.69 15.70 8.22
N ARG A 146 -28.71 14.93 8.64
CA ARG A 146 -28.63 13.47 8.84
C ARG A 146 -27.48 13.03 9.76
N LEU A 147 -27.00 13.93 10.63
CA LEU A 147 -25.87 13.63 11.51
C LEU A 147 -26.25 12.73 12.67
N GLY A 148 -27.51 12.69 13.05
CA GLY A 148 -28.04 11.85 14.12
C GLY A 148 -29.52 11.56 13.87
N LYS A 149 -30.10 10.72 14.73
CA LYS A 149 -31.53 10.40 14.71
C LYS A 149 -32.36 11.36 15.57
N LYS A 150 -31.70 12.09 16.49
CA LYS A 150 -32.30 13.03 17.46
C LYS A 150 -31.53 14.35 17.45
N ASP A 151 -32.17 15.43 17.87
CA ASP A 151 -31.54 16.76 17.93
C ASP A 151 -30.31 16.79 18.86
N ASP A 152 -30.34 16.11 20.00
CA ASP A 152 -29.20 16.00 20.91
C ASP A 152 -27.94 15.41 20.23
N GLU A 153 -28.13 14.34 19.45
CA GLU A 153 -27.04 13.69 18.71
C GLU A 153 -26.47 14.62 17.64
N VAL A 154 -27.33 15.39 16.97
CA VAL A 154 -26.93 16.38 15.96
C VAL A 154 -26.15 17.52 16.61
N ARG A 155 -26.64 18.06 17.73
CA ARG A 155 -25.95 19.11 18.51
C ARG A 155 -24.57 18.66 18.97
N ALA A 156 -24.47 17.49 19.59
CA ALA A 156 -23.20 16.94 20.07
C ALA A 156 -22.17 16.79 18.93
N LYS A 157 -22.58 16.29 17.77
CA LYS A 157 -21.71 16.16 16.59
C LYS A 157 -21.32 17.50 15.99
N LEU A 158 -22.24 18.46 15.90
CA LEU A 158 -21.93 19.81 15.42
C LEU A 158 -20.91 20.49 16.34
N PHE A 159 -21.02 20.34 17.67
CA PHE A 159 -20.03 20.85 18.62
C PHE A 159 -18.63 20.26 18.38
N GLN A 160 -18.54 18.93 18.18
CA GLN A 160 -17.25 18.28 17.87
C GLN A 160 -16.65 18.81 16.56
N LEU A 161 -17.47 19.01 15.54
CA LEU A 161 -17.03 19.57 14.25
C LEU A 161 -16.54 21.02 14.40
N ILE A 162 -17.22 21.84 15.20
CA ILE A 162 -16.83 23.23 15.49
C ILE A 162 -15.48 23.27 16.22
N GLN A 163 -15.31 22.46 17.27
CA GLN A 163 -14.03 22.36 17.99
C GLN A 163 -12.89 21.96 17.07
N ARG A 164 -13.12 20.94 16.24
CA ARG A 164 -12.14 20.49 15.24
C ARG A 164 -11.78 21.61 14.27
N ASP A 165 -12.77 22.29 13.69
CA ASP A 165 -12.54 23.32 12.70
C ASP A 165 -11.85 24.54 13.31
N LEU A 166 -12.14 24.91 14.56
CA LEU A 166 -11.41 25.95 15.30
C LEU A 166 -9.93 25.61 15.46
N SER A 167 -9.61 24.39 15.89
CA SER A 167 -8.22 23.94 16.01
C SER A 167 -7.50 23.89 14.67
N VAL A 168 -8.19 23.50 13.59
CA VAL A 168 -7.61 23.53 12.23
C VAL A 168 -7.32 24.96 11.79
N CYS A 169 -8.26 25.86 11.99
CA CYS A 169 -8.11 27.26 11.63
C CYS A 169 -6.96 27.91 12.43
N SER A 170 -6.77 27.57 13.72
CA SER A 170 -5.69 28.12 14.54
C SER A 170 -4.30 27.73 14.06
N VAL A 171 -4.12 26.47 13.66
CA VAL A 171 -2.89 25.98 13.03
C VAL A 171 -2.64 26.66 11.69
N ASN A 172 -3.67 26.77 10.85
CA ASN A 172 -3.56 27.35 9.51
C ASN A 172 -3.24 28.85 9.54
N ILE A 173 -3.73 29.59 10.53
CA ILE A 173 -3.41 31.02 10.75
C ILE A 173 -2.10 31.13 11.56
N GLY A 174 -1.04 30.49 11.06
CA GLY A 174 0.33 30.64 11.56
C GLY A 174 0.58 30.21 13.01
N GLY A 175 -0.10 29.18 13.50
CA GLY A 175 0.08 28.68 14.87
C GLY A 175 -0.45 29.61 15.96
N SER A 176 -1.46 30.43 15.63
CA SER A 176 -2.11 31.32 16.60
C SER A 176 -2.83 30.52 17.68
N SER A 177 -2.96 31.08 18.89
CA SER A 177 -3.80 30.47 19.93
C SER A 177 -5.25 30.31 19.45
N ILE A 178 -6.00 29.37 20.05
CA ILE A 178 -7.44 29.22 19.80
C ILE A 178 -8.16 30.55 20.09
N GLU A 179 -7.75 31.25 21.14
CA GLU A 179 -8.26 32.57 21.48
C GLU A 179 -8.05 33.59 20.34
N ASN A 180 -6.83 33.72 19.82
CA ASN A 180 -6.56 34.62 18.70
C ASN A 180 -7.40 34.27 17.47
N THR A 181 -7.61 32.97 17.23
CA THR A 181 -8.45 32.49 16.15
C THR A 181 -9.90 32.93 16.37
N ILE A 182 -10.44 32.79 17.58
CA ILE A 182 -11.77 33.27 17.95
C ILE A 182 -11.90 34.78 17.71
N LEU A 183 -10.91 35.58 18.14
CA LEU A 183 -10.90 37.03 17.90
C LEU A 183 -10.97 37.36 16.40
N LEU A 184 -10.19 36.67 15.57
CA LEU A 184 -10.22 36.84 14.12
C LEU A 184 -11.58 36.46 13.52
N ILE A 185 -12.18 35.35 13.96
CA ILE A 185 -13.54 34.96 13.54
C ILE A 185 -14.56 36.05 13.88
N HIS A 186 -14.50 36.62 15.10
CA HIS A 186 -15.35 37.75 15.47
C HIS A 186 -15.11 38.98 14.58
N GLY A 187 -13.85 39.28 14.24
CA GLY A 187 -13.52 40.34 13.28
C GLY A 187 -14.13 40.12 11.89
N ILE A 188 -14.11 38.87 11.40
CA ILE A 188 -14.72 38.48 10.12
C ILE A 188 -16.25 38.63 10.17
N ILE A 189 -16.89 38.19 11.26
CA ILE A 189 -18.35 38.35 11.46
C ILE A 189 -18.73 39.84 11.49
N HIS A 190 -17.96 40.66 12.19
CA HIS A 190 -18.20 42.10 12.25
C HIS A 190 -18.07 42.76 10.87
N ARG A 191 -17.03 42.41 10.10
CA ARG A 191 -16.90 42.89 8.72
C ARG A 191 -18.08 42.47 7.87
N PHE A 192 -18.47 41.20 7.94
CA PHE A 192 -19.64 40.69 7.22
C PHE A 192 -20.89 41.52 7.52
N TYR A 193 -21.15 41.80 8.81
CA TYR A 193 -22.27 42.64 9.24
C TYR A 193 -22.22 44.05 8.63
N VAL A 194 -21.05 44.69 8.61
CA VAL A 194 -20.90 46.07 8.10
C VAL A 194 -20.97 46.15 6.57
N THR A 195 -20.37 45.19 5.85
CA THR A 195 -20.25 45.25 4.39
C THR A 195 -21.46 44.65 3.66
N TYR A 196 -22.18 43.72 4.28
CA TYR A 196 -23.30 43.01 3.63
C TYR A 196 -24.44 43.93 3.15
N PRO A 197 -24.92 44.93 3.93
CA PRO A 197 -26.00 45.82 3.51
C PRO A 197 -25.67 46.66 2.28
N HIS A 198 -24.40 47.04 2.09
CA HIS A 198 -23.95 47.87 0.98
C HIS A 198 -23.71 47.07 -0.30
N GLU A 199 -23.38 45.79 -0.17
CA GLU A 199 -22.97 44.93 -1.28
C GLU A 199 -24.11 44.03 -1.79
N SER A 200 -25.23 43.84 -1.07
CA SER A 200 -26.42 43.13 -1.59
C SER A 200 -27.72 43.29 -0.78
N PRO A 201 -28.73 44.03 -1.29
CA PRO A 201 -30.07 44.02 -0.70
C PRO A 201 -30.99 42.88 -1.18
N GLN A 202 -30.75 42.22 -2.32
CA GLN A 202 -31.76 41.30 -2.92
C GLN A 202 -31.23 40.02 -3.64
N THR A 203 -29.92 39.77 -3.69
CA THR A 203 -29.34 38.88 -4.72
C THR A 203 -29.12 37.40 -4.34
N TYR A 204 -29.20 37.03 -3.05
CA TYR A 204 -28.82 35.68 -2.58
C TYR A 204 -30.00 34.81 -2.10
N ASN A 205 -31.25 35.21 -2.35
CA ASN A 205 -32.44 34.49 -1.87
C ASN A 205 -32.67 33.12 -2.53
N GLN A 206 -31.81 32.70 -3.47
CA GLN A 206 -31.87 31.41 -4.14
C GLN A 206 -30.54 30.66 -3.96
N LEU A 207 -30.60 29.38 -3.61
CA LEU A 207 -29.45 28.50 -3.36
C LEU A 207 -28.87 27.92 -4.67
N SER A 208 -28.81 28.70 -5.75
CA SER A 208 -28.19 28.23 -6.99
C SER A 208 -26.66 28.13 -6.84
N SER A 209 -26.03 27.21 -7.58
CA SER A 209 -24.58 27.04 -7.61
C SER A 209 -23.85 28.33 -8.02
N THR A 210 -24.44 29.13 -8.91
CA THR A 210 -23.93 30.43 -9.34
C THR A 210 -23.99 31.48 -8.23
N GLN A 211 -25.14 31.63 -7.54
CA GLN A 211 -25.28 32.60 -6.44
C GLN A 211 -24.39 32.26 -5.25
N ARG A 212 -24.22 30.96 -4.97
CA ARG A 212 -23.25 30.49 -3.97
C ARG A 212 -21.83 30.92 -4.33
N GLY A 213 -21.41 30.74 -5.58
CA GLY A 213 -20.07 31.17 -6.03
C GLY A 213 -19.84 32.67 -5.88
N LEU A 214 -20.87 33.48 -6.18
CA LEU A 214 -20.82 34.94 -5.96
C LEU A 214 -20.69 35.28 -4.47
N PHE A 215 -21.45 34.61 -3.60
CA PHE A 215 -21.34 34.78 -2.15
C PHE A 215 -19.96 34.38 -1.62
N GLU A 216 -19.46 33.20 -1.98
CA GLU A 216 -18.14 32.71 -1.55
C GLU A 216 -17.02 33.69 -1.97
N ASN A 217 -17.09 34.22 -3.20
CA ASN A 217 -16.12 35.21 -3.70
C ASN A 217 -16.18 36.56 -2.95
N TYR A 218 -17.40 37.05 -2.68
CA TYR A 218 -17.60 38.26 -1.86
C TYR A 218 -17.05 38.05 -0.45
N PHE A 219 -17.48 36.97 0.21
CA PHE A 219 -17.15 36.70 1.61
C PHE A 219 -15.64 36.54 1.78
N MET A 220 -14.98 35.84 0.87
CA MET A 220 -13.53 35.65 0.90
C MET A 220 -12.77 36.97 0.70
N ASN A 221 -13.08 37.76 -0.34
CA ASN A 221 -12.31 38.96 -0.65
C ASN A 221 -12.61 40.17 0.23
N LYS A 222 -13.85 40.30 0.73
CA LYS A 222 -14.29 41.48 1.49
C LYS A 222 -14.30 41.25 3.00
N CYS A 223 -14.49 40.01 3.45
CA CYS A 223 -14.62 39.67 4.87
C CYS A 223 -13.38 38.92 5.40
N ILE A 224 -12.99 37.81 4.77
CA ILE A 224 -11.92 36.93 5.29
C ILE A 224 -10.53 37.51 5.07
N ARG A 225 -10.10 37.69 3.81
CA ARG A 225 -8.73 38.12 3.47
C ARG A 225 -8.28 39.39 4.19
N PRO A 226 -9.09 40.47 4.25
CA PRO A 226 -8.67 41.68 4.94
C PRO A 226 -8.33 41.49 6.42
N VAL A 227 -8.93 40.48 7.08
CA VAL A 227 -8.66 40.15 8.49
C VAL A 227 -7.46 39.22 8.58
N ILE A 228 -7.39 38.18 7.74
CA ILE A 228 -6.35 37.15 7.81
C ILE A 228 -4.99 37.66 7.31
N ASP A 229 -4.96 38.42 6.20
CA ASP A 229 -3.71 38.92 5.63
C ASP A 229 -3.00 39.90 6.59
N ASN A 230 -3.76 40.55 7.49
CA ASN A 230 -3.27 41.45 8.54
C ASN A 230 -3.70 40.98 9.94
N TYR A 231 -3.65 39.69 10.21
CA TYR A 231 -4.23 39.09 11.42
C TYR A 231 -3.67 39.68 12.72
N GLN A 232 -2.37 39.98 12.79
CA GLN A 232 -1.75 40.60 13.98
C GLN A 232 -2.35 41.99 14.30
N PHE A 233 -2.54 42.81 13.27
CA PHE A 233 -3.15 44.13 13.42
C PHE A 233 -4.62 44.00 13.83
N SER A 234 -5.36 43.09 13.18
CA SER A 234 -6.76 42.81 13.49
C SER A 234 -6.95 42.33 14.93
N ILE A 235 -6.09 41.43 15.42
CA ILE A 235 -6.11 40.96 16.81
C ILE A 235 -5.89 42.15 17.76
N ARG A 236 -4.87 42.98 17.50
CA ARG A 236 -4.56 44.13 18.35
C ARG A 236 -5.72 45.13 18.43
N ASP A 237 -6.34 45.42 17.30
CA ASP A 237 -7.48 46.36 17.25
C ASP A 237 -8.69 45.81 18.01
N ILE A 238 -9.00 44.52 17.86
CA ILE A 238 -10.09 43.88 18.60
C ILE A 238 -9.78 43.84 20.10
N ARG A 239 -8.54 43.53 20.48
CA ARG A 239 -8.11 43.55 21.89
C ARG A 239 -8.16 44.94 22.49
N ALA A 240 -7.82 45.99 21.74
CA ALA A 240 -7.97 47.37 22.19
C ALA A 240 -9.44 47.72 22.51
N LEU A 241 -10.39 47.16 21.75
CA LEU A 241 -11.81 47.28 22.05
C LEU A 241 -12.20 46.49 23.30
N VAL A 242 -11.73 45.26 23.47
CA VAL A 242 -12.01 44.42 24.66
C VAL A 242 -11.41 45.01 25.93
N ALA A 243 -10.24 45.65 25.85
CA ALA A 243 -9.58 46.34 26.96
C ALA A 243 -10.33 47.60 27.45
N THR A 244 -11.44 47.97 26.82
CA THR A 244 -12.38 48.96 27.39
C THR A 244 -13.09 48.42 28.63
N ASP A 245 -13.27 47.09 28.75
CA ASP A 245 -13.77 46.43 29.94
C ASP A 245 -12.73 46.44 31.09
N PRO A 246 -13.08 46.87 32.32
CA PRO A 246 -12.14 46.96 33.43
C PRO A 246 -11.49 45.63 33.84
N CYS A 247 -12.22 44.51 33.75
CA CYS A 247 -11.73 43.19 34.11
C CYS A 247 -10.75 42.67 33.05
N CYS A 248 -11.12 42.81 31.77
CA CYS A 248 -10.23 42.46 30.67
C CYS A 248 -8.97 43.33 30.66
N ARG A 249 -9.09 44.64 30.95
CA ARG A 249 -7.95 45.56 31.07
C ARG A 249 -6.97 45.11 32.15
N HIS A 250 -7.47 44.73 33.33
CA HIS A 250 -6.65 44.28 34.45
C HIS A 250 -5.75 43.10 34.08
N TRP A 251 -6.29 42.11 33.34
CA TRP A 251 -5.55 40.94 32.90
C TRP A 251 -4.71 41.19 31.64
N ALA A 252 -5.19 41.99 30.68
CA ALA A 252 -4.43 42.36 29.50
C ALA A 252 -3.15 43.14 29.85
N GLU A 253 -3.19 44.00 30.87
CA GLU A 253 -1.98 44.67 31.39
C GLU A 253 -0.94 43.66 31.93
N ARG A 254 -1.39 42.56 32.52
CA ARG A 254 -0.53 41.56 33.20
C ARG A 254 -0.06 40.41 32.30
N VAL A 255 -0.88 40.01 31.33
CA VAL A 255 -0.62 38.85 30.45
C VAL A 255 -0.04 39.29 29.10
N GLU A 256 -0.44 40.46 28.59
CA GLU A 256 0.00 40.97 27.28
C GLU A 256 1.05 42.09 27.36
N GLU A 257 1.61 42.32 28.55
CA GLU A 257 2.65 43.35 28.80
C GLU A 257 2.20 44.79 28.46
N ASN A 258 0.90 45.08 28.45
CA ASN A 258 0.38 46.43 28.17
C ASN A 258 0.53 47.42 29.35
N MET A 259 1.27 47.04 30.40
CA MET A 259 1.61 47.97 31.48
C MET A 259 2.54 49.07 30.97
N LYS A 260 2.26 50.32 31.36
CA LYS A 260 3.13 51.46 31.00
C LYS A 260 4.53 51.25 31.58
N PRO A 261 5.57 51.20 30.74
CA PRO A 261 6.95 51.10 31.21
C PRO A 261 7.26 52.25 32.17
N GLY A 262 7.79 51.92 33.36
CA GLY A 262 8.17 52.89 34.38
C GLY A 262 7.06 53.32 35.35
N SER A 263 5.82 52.83 35.21
CA SER A 263 4.79 52.98 36.25
C SER A 263 5.19 52.24 37.53
N ASP A 264 4.76 52.71 38.71
CA ASP A 264 5.06 52.05 39.99
C ASP A 264 4.50 50.62 40.01
N THR A 265 3.33 50.41 39.40
CA THR A 265 2.72 49.09 39.20
C THR A 265 3.57 48.17 38.33
N PHE A 266 4.21 48.70 37.27
CA PHE A 266 5.11 47.92 36.41
C PHE A 266 6.39 47.55 37.16
N LYS A 267 6.98 48.49 37.91
CA LYS A 267 8.19 48.22 38.72
C LYS A 267 7.94 47.14 39.77
N THR A 268 6.84 47.23 40.52
CA THR A 268 6.48 46.20 41.50
C THR A 268 6.21 44.84 40.84
N PHE A 269 5.57 44.83 39.67
CA PHE A 269 5.32 43.60 38.92
C PHE A 269 6.62 42.98 38.37
N GLU A 270 7.51 43.79 37.81
CA GLU A 270 8.82 43.39 37.29
C GLU A 270 9.74 42.86 38.41
N GLU A 271 9.79 43.55 39.55
CA GLU A 271 10.54 43.14 40.74
C GLU A 271 10.01 41.82 41.35
N MET A 272 8.68 41.65 41.38
CA MET A 272 8.03 40.49 42.01
C MET A 272 8.04 39.23 41.12
N TYR A 273 7.83 39.39 39.82
CA TYR A 273 7.58 38.26 38.91
C TYR A 273 8.63 38.08 37.83
N GLN A 274 9.56 39.03 37.62
CA GLN A 274 10.56 38.98 36.53
C GLN A 274 9.99 38.42 35.21
N PRO A 275 8.99 39.07 34.59
CA PRO A 275 8.24 38.50 33.46
C PRO A 275 9.11 38.02 32.29
N SER A 276 10.22 38.71 32.04
CA SER A 276 11.24 38.34 31.06
C SER A 276 11.83 36.93 31.26
N SER A 277 11.79 36.39 32.48
CA SER A 277 12.23 35.04 32.84
C SER A 277 11.16 33.97 32.59
N PHE A 278 9.89 34.38 32.40
CA PHE A 278 8.73 33.50 32.21
C PHE A 278 8.12 33.57 30.81
N LEU A 279 8.61 34.46 29.95
CA LEU A 279 8.21 34.47 28.54
C LEU A 279 8.64 33.15 27.89
N PRO A 280 7.71 32.36 27.35
CA PRO A 280 8.07 31.08 26.75
C PRO A 280 8.99 31.32 25.55
N PHE A 281 10.07 30.54 25.47
CA PHE A 281 10.85 30.44 24.24
C PHE A 281 9.90 29.96 23.13
N ARG A 282 9.70 30.77 22.09
CA ARG A 282 8.90 30.35 20.94
C ARG A 282 9.64 29.24 20.19
N MET A 283 9.22 27.99 20.42
CA MET A 283 9.67 26.85 19.64
C MET A 283 9.11 26.99 18.22
N THR A 284 9.98 27.23 17.25
CA THR A 284 9.57 27.27 15.84
C THR A 284 9.17 25.86 15.39
N THR A 285 7.93 25.73 14.92
CA THR A 285 7.46 24.51 14.25
C THR A 285 7.89 24.49 12.78
N LEU A 286 7.96 23.29 12.18
CA LEU A 286 8.27 23.15 10.76
C LEU A 286 7.26 23.91 9.88
N SER A 287 5.98 23.94 10.27
CA SER A 287 4.91 24.66 9.57
C SER A 287 5.09 26.17 9.62
N GLU A 288 5.47 26.74 10.77
CA GLU A 288 5.76 28.17 10.88
C GLU A 288 6.98 28.56 10.05
N PHE A 289 8.06 27.77 10.13
CA PHE A 289 9.26 28.00 9.32
C PHE A 289 8.94 27.91 7.82
N ARG A 290 8.12 26.93 7.43
CA ARG A 290 7.65 26.78 6.05
C ARG A 290 6.93 28.03 5.58
N ASN A 291 5.94 28.50 6.33
CA ASN A 291 5.17 29.69 5.98
C ASN A 291 6.08 30.93 5.91
N PHE A 292 7.04 31.07 6.83
CA PHE A 292 8.04 32.13 6.77
C PHE A 292 8.84 32.11 5.46
N VAL A 293 9.41 30.97 5.07
CA VAL A 293 10.22 30.88 3.85
C VAL A 293 9.38 31.07 2.60
N LEU A 294 8.21 30.44 2.53
CA LEU A 294 7.35 30.50 1.34
C LEU A 294 6.64 31.85 1.16
N SER A 295 6.51 32.66 2.22
CA SER A 295 5.92 34.00 2.14
C SER A 295 6.71 34.97 1.26
N ASN A 296 8.00 34.73 1.04
CA ASN A 296 8.83 35.54 0.16
C ASN A 296 9.25 34.73 -1.09
N PRO A 297 8.64 34.98 -2.26
CA PRO A 297 8.95 34.27 -3.51
C PRO A 297 10.41 34.40 -3.96
N GLN A 298 11.15 35.42 -3.52
CA GLN A 298 12.57 35.56 -3.84
C GLN A 298 13.43 34.44 -3.24
N ASN A 299 12.94 33.80 -2.17
CA ASN A 299 13.64 32.69 -1.51
C ASN A 299 13.80 31.47 -2.41
N GLU A 300 12.92 31.26 -3.40
CA GLU A 300 13.06 30.18 -4.39
C GLU A 300 14.41 30.25 -5.11
N ARG A 301 14.84 31.46 -5.48
CA ARG A 301 16.11 31.69 -6.18
C ARG A 301 17.31 31.78 -5.23
N GLN A 302 17.11 32.33 -4.03
CA GLN A 302 18.19 32.56 -3.07
C GLN A 302 18.54 31.31 -2.25
N TYR A 303 17.54 30.52 -1.88
CA TYR A 303 17.64 29.34 -1.02
C TYR A 303 16.93 28.13 -1.65
N PRO A 304 17.38 27.70 -2.83
CA PRO A 304 16.69 26.71 -3.65
C PRO A 304 16.54 25.35 -2.97
N VAL A 305 17.50 24.91 -2.13
CA VAL A 305 17.42 23.61 -1.46
C VAL A 305 16.39 23.65 -0.33
N ILE A 306 16.42 24.69 0.52
CA ILE A 306 15.39 24.90 1.55
C ILE A 306 14.01 24.95 0.88
N TRP A 307 13.87 25.76 -0.17
CA TRP A 307 12.60 25.92 -0.89
C TRP A 307 12.09 24.59 -1.43
N THR A 308 12.94 23.82 -2.12
CA THR A 308 12.57 22.54 -2.71
C THR A 308 12.15 21.53 -1.66
N ILE A 309 12.90 21.40 -0.55
CA ILE A 309 12.52 20.49 0.55
C ILE A 309 11.15 20.84 1.11
N LEU A 310 10.93 22.12 1.41
CA LEU A 310 9.66 22.60 1.98
C LEU A 310 8.48 22.43 1.03
N HIS A 311 8.69 22.68 -0.27
CA HIS A 311 7.69 22.48 -1.30
C HIS A 311 7.38 20.99 -1.51
N MET A 312 8.38 20.11 -1.43
CA MET A 312 8.18 18.68 -1.61
C MET A 312 7.49 18.04 -0.40
N ILE A 313 7.72 18.57 0.80
CA ILE A 313 6.93 18.23 2.01
C ILE A 313 5.44 18.59 1.82
N ASP A 314 5.12 19.65 1.07
CA ASP A 314 3.75 20.08 0.75
C ASP A 314 3.14 19.35 -0.47
N SER A 315 3.94 18.50 -1.14
CA SER A 315 3.46 17.69 -2.27
C SER A 315 2.78 16.41 -1.79
N PRO A 316 2.01 15.71 -2.64
CA PRO A 316 1.43 14.41 -2.32
C PRO A 316 2.48 13.34 -1.95
N GLN A 317 3.72 13.49 -2.44
CA GLN A 317 4.84 12.62 -2.09
C GLN A 317 5.45 12.95 -0.71
N GLY A 318 5.21 14.18 -0.25
CA GLY A 318 5.28 14.67 1.12
C GLY A 318 6.43 14.15 1.96
N TYR A 319 6.13 13.79 3.20
CA TYR A 319 7.17 13.35 4.13
C TYR A 319 7.64 11.89 4.03
N SER A 320 7.45 11.29 2.86
CA SER A 320 8.30 10.17 2.44
C SER A 320 9.77 10.56 2.25
N ILE A 321 10.11 11.86 2.15
CA ILE A 321 11.51 12.29 2.15
C ILE A 321 12.27 11.77 3.37
N PHE A 322 11.62 11.67 4.53
CA PHE A 322 12.23 11.18 5.76
C PHE A 322 12.33 9.66 5.81
N ALA A 323 11.64 8.95 4.91
CA ALA A 323 11.78 7.50 4.77
C ALA A 323 13.02 7.10 3.96
N LEU A 324 13.56 8.01 3.15
CA LEU A 324 14.70 7.74 2.26
C LEU A 324 15.95 7.25 3.01
N GLN A 325 16.15 7.70 4.26
CA GLN A 325 17.24 7.23 5.12
C GLN A 325 17.22 5.71 5.37
N TYR A 326 16.04 5.08 5.29
CA TYR A 326 15.88 3.64 5.52
C TYR A 326 16.07 2.80 4.24
N LEU A 327 16.01 3.42 3.05
CA LEU A 327 16.09 2.72 1.77
C LEU A 327 17.32 1.78 1.67
N PRO A 328 18.54 2.19 2.09
CA PRO A 328 19.69 1.28 2.04
C PRO A 328 19.54 0.05 2.92
N LEU A 329 18.94 0.19 4.11
CA LEU A 329 18.71 -0.92 5.03
C LEU A 329 17.57 -1.83 4.53
N MET A 330 16.56 -1.27 3.86
CA MET A 330 15.52 -2.04 3.19
C MET A 330 16.12 -2.94 2.11
N ILE A 331 16.92 -2.38 1.21
CA ILE A 331 17.60 -3.15 0.16
C ILE A 331 18.59 -4.16 0.75
N GLN A 332 19.32 -3.80 1.82
CA GLN A 332 20.20 -4.72 2.51
C GLN A 332 19.45 -5.91 3.11
N TRP A 333 18.29 -5.69 3.72
CA TRP A 333 17.45 -6.75 4.26
C TRP A 333 16.96 -7.69 3.15
N MET A 334 16.44 -7.13 2.06
CA MET A 334 16.00 -7.92 0.90
C MET A 334 17.14 -8.74 0.30
N LYS A 335 18.37 -8.19 0.23
CA LYS A 335 19.56 -8.92 -0.22
C LYS A 335 19.94 -10.07 0.71
N LEU A 336 19.85 -9.89 2.02
CA LEU A 336 20.12 -10.95 2.99
C LEU A 336 19.09 -12.09 2.85
N LEU A 337 17.81 -11.74 2.71
CA LEU A 337 16.77 -12.73 2.47
C LEU A 337 16.99 -13.46 1.15
N HIS A 338 17.23 -12.73 0.07
CA HIS A 338 17.51 -13.31 -1.23
C HIS A 338 18.76 -14.21 -1.22
N SER A 339 19.86 -13.81 -0.56
CA SER A 339 21.09 -14.63 -0.58
C SER A 339 20.98 -15.94 0.22
N HIS A 340 20.05 -16.04 1.17
CA HIS A 340 19.99 -17.17 2.11
C HIS A 340 18.71 -17.99 2.02
N PHE A 341 17.59 -17.41 1.57
CA PHE A 341 16.29 -18.08 1.54
C PHE A 341 15.72 -18.26 0.13
N ASN A 342 16.29 -17.60 -0.89
CA ASN A 342 15.81 -17.73 -2.26
C ASN A 342 15.80 -19.22 -2.66
N ARG A 343 14.65 -19.67 -3.18
CA ARG A 343 14.34 -21.06 -3.57
C ARG A 343 14.25 -22.09 -2.45
N GLN A 344 14.45 -21.68 -1.20
CA GLN A 344 14.30 -22.57 -0.03
C GLN A 344 12.92 -22.51 0.60
N LEU A 345 12.20 -21.40 0.42
CA LEU A 345 10.87 -21.19 1.01
C LEU A 345 9.76 -21.58 0.03
N ARG A 346 8.66 -22.14 0.53
CA ARG A 346 7.42 -22.36 -0.25
C ARG A 346 6.49 -21.17 -0.14
N LEU A 347 5.75 -20.89 -1.20
CA LEU A 347 4.82 -19.75 -1.24
C LEU A 347 3.69 -19.90 -0.20
N GLU A 348 3.02 -21.06 -0.15
CA GLU A 348 1.90 -21.25 0.78
C GLU A 348 2.36 -21.14 2.23
N GLU A 349 3.54 -21.65 2.53
CA GLU A 349 4.11 -21.61 3.87
C GLU A 349 4.36 -20.18 4.35
N VAL A 350 4.87 -19.31 3.47
CA VAL A 350 5.19 -17.91 3.80
C VAL A 350 3.93 -17.06 3.96
N GLU A 351 2.86 -17.31 3.19
CA GLU A 351 1.60 -16.55 3.29
C GLU A 351 0.65 -17.07 4.38
N GLU A 352 0.53 -18.39 4.57
CA GLU A 352 -0.52 -18.98 5.43
C GLU A 352 -0.06 -19.26 6.87
N SER A 353 1.22 -19.59 7.10
CA SER A 353 1.61 -20.17 8.40
C SER A 353 1.80 -19.15 9.53
N GLY A 354 2.08 -17.88 9.20
CA GLY A 354 2.53 -16.88 10.18
C GLY A 354 3.87 -17.21 10.87
N GLN A 355 4.52 -18.33 10.52
CA GLN A 355 5.76 -18.81 11.16
C GLN A 355 7.01 -18.15 10.56
N TYR A 356 6.93 -17.71 9.30
CA TYR A 356 8.03 -17.07 8.59
C TYR A 356 8.12 -15.59 8.95
N THR A 357 8.72 -15.34 10.12
CA THR A 357 8.99 -14.00 10.67
C THR A 357 10.48 -13.68 10.65
N ILE A 358 10.85 -12.45 11.04
CA ILE A 358 12.26 -12.10 11.25
C ILE A 358 12.89 -13.02 12.31
N GLU A 359 12.15 -13.45 13.33
CA GLU A 359 12.65 -14.39 14.35
C GLU A 359 13.10 -15.73 13.74
N TYR A 360 12.31 -16.25 12.80
CA TYR A 360 12.70 -17.44 12.03
C TYR A 360 14.00 -17.18 11.27
N ALA A 361 14.11 -16.05 10.58
CA ALA A 361 15.30 -15.73 9.79
C ALA A 361 16.56 -15.58 10.66
N LEU A 362 16.45 -14.93 11.83
CA LEU A 362 17.54 -14.79 12.79
C LEU A 362 17.93 -16.13 13.42
N THR A 363 16.97 -17.01 13.69
CA THR A 363 17.26 -18.36 14.22
C THR A 363 18.02 -19.20 13.19
N GLN A 364 17.66 -19.13 11.91
CA GLN A 364 18.42 -19.80 10.83
C GLN A 364 19.81 -19.17 10.66
N GLN A 365 19.91 -17.84 10.77
CA GLN A 365 21.18 -17.12 10.76
C GLN A 365 22.13 -17.63 11.85
N GLU A 366 21.64 -17.78 13.09
CA GLU A 366 22.43 -18.30 14.22
C GLU A 366 22.82 -19.77 14.03
N LYS A 367 21.86 -20.61 13.65
CA LYS A 367 22.07 -22.05 13.44
C LYS A 367 23.12 -22.33 12.36
N ASN A 368 23.08 -21.58 11.26
CA ASN A 368 23.95 -21.78 10.12
C ASN A 368 25.19 -20.84 10.11
N LYS A 369 25.34 -19.99 11.14
CA LYS A 369 26.42 -19.01 11.29
C LYS A 369 26.58 -18.07 10.09
N TRP A 370 25.47 -17.56 9.56
CA TRP A 370 25.48 -16.69 8.39
C TRP A 370 25.91 -15.25 8.74
N ARG A 371 27.11 -14.83 8.34
CA ARG A 371 27.62 -13.44 8.45
C ARG A 371 27.47 -12.85 9.89
N ASP A 372 27.68 -11.55 10.01
CA ASP A 372 27.58 -10.81 11.27
C ASP A 372 26.12 -10.60 11.68
N LYS A 373 25.77 -11.04 12.91
CA LYS A 373 24.45 -10.85 13.51
C LYS A 373 24.04 -9.38 13.60
N ALA A 374 24.99 -8.48 13.87
CA ALA A 374 24.71 -7.05 13.95
C ALA A 374 24.22 -6.47 12.60
N LEU A 375 24.69 -7.03 11.49
CA LEU A 375 24.24 -6.64 10.15
C LEU A 375 22.78 -6.99 9.92
N TRP A 376 22.38 -8.22 10.26
CA TRP A 376 20.99 -8.69 10.17
C TRP A 376 20.08 -7.85 11.06
N GLU A 377 20.48 -7.64 12.32
CA GLU A 377 19.73 -6.83 13.28
C GLU A 377 19.50 -5.40 12.80
N ARG A 378 20.55 -4.76 12.26
CA ARG A 378 20.44 -3.40 11.73
C ARG A 378 19.57 -3.34 10.47
N ALA A 379 19.74 -4.28 9.55
CA ALA A 379 19.01 -4.30 8.28
C ALA A 379 17.51 -4.48 8.47
N TRP A 380 17.11 -5.47 9.30
CA TRP A 380 15.69 -5.76 9.51
C TRP A 380 14.98 -4.64 10.27
N ARG A 381 15.64 -4.04 11.28
CA ARG A 381 15.09 -2.88 12.00
C ARG A 381 14.90 -1.71 11.06
N GLY A 382 15.90 -1.41 10.22
CA GLY A 382 15.80 -0.39 9.19
C GLY A 382 14.67 -0.66 8.20
N PHE A 383 14.50 -1.91 7.78
CA PHE A 383 13.38 -2.32 6.93
C PHE A 383 12.02 -2.06 7.59
N ALA A 384 11.84 -2.55 8.82
CA ALA A 384 10.58 -2.39 9.55
C ALA A 384 10.27 -0.92 9.85
N MET A 385 11.28 -0.11 10.20
CA MET A 385 11.15 1.33 10.39
C MET A 385 10.78 2.06 9.10
N GLY A 386 11.45 1.76 7.98
CA GLY A 386 11.13 2.35 6.67
C GLY A 386 9.73 1.99 6.20
N TRP A 387 9.36 0.72 6.33
CA TRP A 387 8.01 0.24 6.05
C TRP A 387 6.98 0.94 6.94
N ASN A 388 7.14 0.92 8.27
CA ASN A 388 6.21 1.56 9.19
C ASN A 388 6.12 3.07 8.99
N HIS A 389 7.23 3.75 8.64
CA HIS A 389 7.22 5.18 8.36
C HIS A 389 6.31 5.50 7.17
N VAL A 390 6.42 4.72 6.09
CA VAL A 390 5.58 4.91 4.89
C VAL A 390 4.14 4.45 5.14
N THR A 391 3.95 3.27 5.74
CA THR A 391 2.62 2.66 5.94
C THR A 391 1.78 3.34 7.02
N SER A 392 2.38 3.85 8.10
CA SER A 392 1.67 4.64 9.12
C SER A 392 1.05 5.92 8.54
N ARG A 393 1.57 6.39 7.41
CA ARG A 393 1.11 7.56 6.67
C ARG A 393 0.14 7.20 5.53
N ILE A 394 0.06 5.92 5.15
CA ILE A 394 -0.90 5.38 4.17
C ILE A 394 -2.21 4.91 4.84
N ARG A 395 -2.18 4.43 6.08
CA ARG A 395 -3.33 3.75 6.72
C ARG A 395 -4.48 4.69 7.13
N VAL A 396 -5.71 4.22 6.86
CA VAL A 396 -6.93 4.54 7.61
C VAL A 396 -7.03 3.56 8.78
N LYS A 397 -6.92 4.01 10.04
CA LYS A 397 -7.09 3.10 11.20
C LYS A 397 -8.56 2.64 11.31
N PRO A 398 -8.84 1.35 11.53
CA PRO A 398 -10.17 0.89 11.93
C PRO A 398 -10.50 1.37 13.36
N ARG A 399 -11.76 1.74 13.60
CA ARG A 399 -12.26 2.32 14.87
C ARG A 399 -12.07 1.45 16.13
N SER A 400 -11.77 0.15 16.00
CA SER A 400 -11.83 -0.82 17.11
C SER A 400 -10.56 -0.91 17.98
N GLU A 401 -9.37 -0.59 17.45
CA GLU A 401 -8.09 -0.77 18.18
C GLU A 401 -7.74 0.41 19.10
N GLN A 402 -8.44 1.55 18.99
CA GLN A 402 -8.19 2.73 19.84
C GLN A 402 -8.68 2.56 21.29
N ASN A 403 -9.47 1.52 21.59
CA ASN A 403 -10.09 1.32 22.89
C ASN A 403 -9.21 0.56 23.91
N HIS A 404 -8.10 -0.08 23.50
CA HIS A 404 -7.32 -0.95 24.41
C HIS A 404 -6.15 -0.26 25.14
N SER A 405 -5.52 0.78 24.59
CA SER A 405 -4.41 1.49 25.25
C SER A 405 -4.83 2.45 26.37
N VAL A 406 -6.12 2.81 26.47
CA VAL A 406 -6.65 3.72 27.50
C VAL A 406 -6.76 3.05 28.89
N LYS A 407 -6.82 1.70 28.94
CA LYS A 407 -6.99 0.95 30.20
C LYS A 407 -5.74 0.89 31.07
N GLN A 408 -4.53 1.04 30.52
CA GLN A 408 -3.28 0.87 31.30
C GLN A 408 -2.83 2.11 32.07
N MET A 409 -3.36 3.31 31.79
CA MET A 409 -3.01 4.54 32.53
C MET A 409 -4.00 4.89 33.66
N GLN A 410 -5.07 4.12 33.85
CA GLN A 410 -6.09 4.39 34.88
C GLN A 410 -5.84 3.68 36.23
N ASP A 411 -4.84 2.79 36.33
CA ASP A 411 -4.58 1.99 37.54
C ASP A 411 -3.66 2.66 38.58
N GLU A 412 -3.11 3.86 38.35
CA GLU A 412 -2.20 4.53 39.31
C GLU A 412 -2.82 5.63 40.18
N SER A 413 -4.14 5.82 40.19
CA SER A 413 -4.75 6.77 41.13
C SER A 413 -6.09 6.31 41.69
N LYS A 414 -6.06 5.57 42.81
CA LYS A 414 -7.16 5.55 43.80
C LYS A 414 -6.69 4.98 45.14
N TYR A 415 -6.56 5.86 46.14
CA TYR A 415 -6.70 5.50 47.55
C TYR A 415 -8.07 5.98 48.05
N GLU A 416 -8.77 5.04 48.70
CA GLU A 416 -9.82 5.10 49.75
C GLU A 416 -11.01 6.07 49.64
N ILE A 417 -12.24 5.51 49.63
CA ILE A 417 -13.19 5.52 50.76
C ILE A 417 -14.28 4.46 50.51
N GLU A 418 -14.66 3.77 51.59
CA GLU A 418 -15.54 2.60 51.73
C GLU A 418 -17.05 2.87 51.63
N ASP A 419 -17.76 1.83 51.17
CA ASP A 419 -19.07 1.27 51.54
C ASP A 419 -20.34 2.12 51.71
N ASN A 420 -21.36 1.84 50.88
CA ASN A 420 -22.53 1.07 51.35
C ASN A 420 -23.40 0.48 50.22
N GLU A 421 -24.01 -0.67 50.51
CA GLU A 421 -24.79 -1.55 49.62
C GLU A 421 -26.19 -1.01 49.25
N ASN A 422 -26.64 -1.26 48.00
CA ASN A 422 -27.89 -2.01 47.72
C ASN A 422 -28.17 -2.24 46.21
N LYS A 423 -28.82 -3.39 45.94
CA LYS A 423 -29.15 -4.01 44.65
C LYS A 423 -30.24 -3.30 43.82
N SER A 424 -30.17 -3.41 42.48
CA SER A 424 -31.18 -4.08 41.62
C SER A 424 -30.99 -3.82 40.11
N ASP A 425 -31.47 -4.76 39.30
CA ASP A 425 -31.33 -4.91 37.85
C ASP A 425 -31.90 -3.75 37.00
N ALA A 426 -31.21 -3.41 35.90
CA ALA A 426 -31.81 -3.15 34.58
C ALA A 426 -30.76 -2.89 33.49
N LYS A 427 -31.00 -3.45 32.30
CA LYS A 427 -30.38 -3.08 31.02
C LYS A 427 -30.66 -1.60 30.70
N ILE A 428 -29.70 -0.89 30.09
CA ILE A 428 -29.83 0.01 28.92
C ILE A 428 -28.49 0.76 28.70
N SER A 429 -28.34 1.19 27.45
CA SER A 429 -27.24 1.82 26.71
C SER A 429 -26.65 3.13 27.25
N ASP A 430 -25.56 3.55 26.57
CA ASP A 430 -25.04 4.93 26.41
C ASP A 430 -24.39 5.53 27.69
N ASP A 431 -23.40 6.43 27.69
CA ASP A 431 -22.52 7.11 26.74
C ASP A 431 -21.56 7.98 27.61
N PHE A 432 -20.49 8.53 27.02
CA PHE A 432 -19.57 9.59 27.50
C PHE A 432 -18.74 9.39 28.79
N GLY A 433 -17.47 9.80 28.87
CA GLY A 433 -16.60 10.51 27.94
C GLY A 433 -15.22 10.70 28.58
N MET A 434 -14.16 10.48 27.80
CA MET A 434 -12.79 10.87 28.09
C MET A 434 -12.38 11.97 27.11
N HIS A 435 -11.98 13.11 27.68
CA HIS A 435 -10.93 13.99 27.17
C HIS A 435 -9.63 13.16 26.99
N GLU A 436 -8.67 13.40 26.11
CA GLU A 436 -8.23 14.60 25.39
C GLU A 436 -7.17 14.19 24.33
N ILE A 437 -6.85 15.13 23.42
CA ILE A 437 -5.55 15.35 22.76
C ILE A 437 -4.86 14.16 22.06
N ASP A 438 -4.94 14.12 20.72
CA ASP A 438 -3.78 13.95 19.81
C ASP A 438 -4.26 14.13 18.35
N THR A 439 -4.45 15.39 17.93
CA THR A 439 -5.13 15.76 16.66
C THR A 439 -4.20 16.11 15.49
N ASP A 440 -2.87 16.09 15.67
CA ASP A 440 -1.95 16.50 14.61
C ASP A 440 -1.45 15.34 13.72
N LEU A 441 -1.64 14.08 14.13
CA LEU A 441 -1.25 12.92 13.33
C LEU A 441 -2.36 12.35 12.42
N GLN A 442 -3.63 12.74 12.61
CA GLN A 442 -4.74 12.17 11.84
C GLN A 442 -4.88 12.76 10.43
N LYS A 443 -4.34 13.96 10.19
CA LYS A 443 -4.42 14.67 8.90
C LYS A 443 -3.50 14.11 7.81
N TYR A 444 -2.50 13.30 8.15
CA TYR A 444 -1.52 12.74 7.20
C TYR A 444 -1.96 11.44 6.49
N ARG A 445 -3.14 10.89 6.82
CA ARG A 445 -3.54 9.50 6.57
C ARG A 445 -4.10 9.18 5.17
N HIS A 446 -3.95 10.05 4.15
CA HIS A 446 -4.64 9.87 2.86
C HIS A 446 -3.85 10.13 1.58
N GLN A 447 -2.53 10.37 1.63
CA GLN A 447 -1.84 11.01 0.49
C GLN A 447 -0.78 10.22 -0.25
N LEU A 448 -0.56 8.95 0.07
CA LEU A 448 0.31 8.09 -0.72
C LEU A 448 -0.52 7.19 -1.64
N ARG A 449 -1.05 7.77 -2.72
CA ARG A 449 -1.48 7.00 -3.90
C ARG A 449 -0.22 6.52 -4.60
N ILE A 450 0.35 5.41 -4.16
CA ILE A 450 1.37 4.75 -4.96
C ILE A 450 0.65 4.26 -6.22
N ARG A 451 0.90 4.93 -7.34
CA ARG A 451 0.15 4.75 -8.58
C ARG A 451 0.39 3.34 -9.11
N ASP A 452 -0.61 2.52 -8.95
CA ASP A 452 -0.74 1.31 -9.73
C ASP A 452 -1.34 1.68 -11.10
N ALA A 453 -0.52 1.64 -12.15
CA ALA A 453 -0.95 1.98 -13.50
C ALA A 453 -2.05 1.05 -14.03
N GLU A 454 -2.16 -0.17 -13.47
CA GLU A 454 -3.01 -1.24 -14.01
C GLU A 454 -4.28 -1.51 -13.20
N ASN A 455 -4.40 -1.03 -11.94
CA ASN A 455 -5.56 -1.33 -11.08
C ASN A 455 -5.90 -0.17 -10.12
N GLN A 456 -6.43 0.93 -10.65
CA GLN A 456 -6.66 2.18 -9.92
C GLN A 456 -7.81 2.14 -8.88
N CYS A 457 -8.53 1.01 -8.77
CA CYS A 457 -9.70 0.86 -7.89
C CYS A 457 -9.48 -0.06 -6.68
N GLN A 458 -8.31 -0.70 -6.52
CA GLN A 458 -8.02 -1.54 -5.36
C GLN A 458 -7.13 -0.79 -4.36
N ASN A 459 -7.69 -0.43 -3.20
CA ASN A 459 -6.91 0.01 -2.05
C ASN A 459 -6.06 -1.18 -1.56
N LEU A 460 -4.80 -1.26 -1.99
CA LEU A 460 -3.86 -2.24 -1.42
C LEU A 460 -3.64 -1.90 0.06
N PRO A 461 -4.06 -2.76 1.00
CA PRO A 461 -3.90 -2.48 2.41
C PRO A 461 -2.42 -2.60 2.76
N PHE A 462 -1.75 -1.49 3.07
CA PHE A 462 -0.40 -1.50 3.63
C PHE A 462 -0.47 -1.73 5.15
N PRO A 463 -0.21 -2.94 5.68
CA PRO A 463 -0.28 -3.17 7.11
C PRO A 463 0.95 -2.58 7.79
N GLN A 464 0.74 -1.82 8.86
CA GLN A 464 1.82 -1.44 9.76
C GLN A 464 2.15 -2.64 10.66
N PHE A 465 3.44 -2.88 10.90
CA PHE A 465 3.87 -3.84 11.92
C PHE A 465 3.60 -3.27 13.30
N LEU A 466 2.93 -4.05 14.15
CA LEU A 466 2.62 -3.68 15.54
C LEU A 466 3.61 -4.37 16.47
N GLY A 467 4.24 -3.62 17.36
CA GLY A 467 5.20 -4.17 18.31
C GLY A 467 4.53 -4.91 19.46
N SER A 468 4.98 -6.12 19.76
CA SER A 468 4.55 -6.90 20.93
C SER A 468 5.54 -6.84 22.10
N GLY A 469 6.66 -6.13 21.95
CA GLY A 469 7.62 -5.90 23.03
C GLY A 469 7.21 -4.76 23.97
N ASP A 470 8.01 -4.56 25.03
CA ASP A 470 7.81 -3.49 26.00
C ASP A 470 7.72 -2.13 25.30
N ASN A 471 6.78 -1.28 25.76
CA ASN A 471 6.50 0.03 25.15
C ASN A 471 6.13 -0.03 23.65
N ASN A 472 5.48 -1.10 23.20
CA ASN A 472 5.12 -1.35 21.79
C ASN A 472 6.34 -1.38 20.85
N GLN A 473 7.51 -1.77 21.36
CA GLN A 473 8.69 -1.97 20.50
C GLN A 473 8.51 -3.20 19.61
N LEU A 474 8.93 -3.08 18.35
CA LEU A 474 8.96 -4.19 17.42
C LEU A 474 10.00 -5.22 17.85
N VAL A 475 9.55 -6.46 18.01
CA VAL A 475 10.41 -7.62 18.19
C VAL A 475 10.40 -8.50 16.92
N PRO A 476 11.42 -9.34 16.69
CA PRO A 476 11.54 -10.12 15.45
C PRO A 476 10.32 -10.96 15.06
N LYS A 477 9.53 -11.45 16.03
CA LYS A 477 8.31 -12.22 15.76
C LYS A 477 7.16 -11.39 15.18
N ASP A 478 7.19 -10.06 15.31
CA ASP A 478 6.10 -9.17 14.90
C ASP A 478 6.09 -8.87 13.41
N VAL A 479 7.22 -9.10 12.74
CA VAL A 479 7.43 -8.70 11.36
C VAL A 479 7.53 -9.96 10.49
N PRO A 480 6.56 -10.22 9.61
CA PRO A 480 6.62 -11.33 8.69
C PRO A 480 7.72 -11.10 7.62
N LEU A 481 8.19 -12.17 6.98
CA LEU A 481 9.18 -12.08 5.91
C LEU A 481 8.60 -11.65 4.56
N TRP A 482 7.34 -12.01 4.28
CA TRP A 482 6.68 -11.73 3.01
C TRP A 482 6.75 -10.27 2.52
N PRO A 483 6.76 -9.21 3.37
CA PRO A 483 6.81 -7.82 2.89
C PRO A 483 8.13 -7.46 2.23
N ALA A 484 9.18 -8.27 2.43
CA ALA A 484 10.51 -8.05 1.87
C ALA A 484 10.81 -8.95 0.67
N LEU A 485 9.86 -9.80 0.23
CA LEU A 485 10.06 -10.72 -0.89
C LEU A 485 9.45 -10.11 -2.18
N VAL A 486 10.30 -9.78 -3.15
CA VAL A 486 9.90 -9.32 -4.49
C VAL A 486 9.85 -10.52 -5.42
N CYS A 487 8.76 -10.71 -6.15
CA CYS A 487 8.57 -11.84 -7.08
C CYS A 487 8.05 -11.36 -8.45
N ASP A 488 8.47 -12.03 -9.52
CA ASP A 488 8.36 -11.57 -10.93
C ASP A 488 6.94 -11.62 -11.55
N ASN A 489 5.94 -12.23 -10.89
CA ASN A 489 4.75 -12.75 -11.58
C ASN A 489 3.41 -12.54 -10.85
N ASN A 490 3.25 -11.47 -10.07
CA ASN A 490 2.03 -11.23 -9.25
C ASN A 490 1.66 -12.40 -8.29
N TYR A 491 2.55 -13.40 -8.12
CA TYR A 491 2.30 -14.59 -7.29
C TYR A 491 1.95 -14.24 -5.85
N MET A 492 2.54 -13.15 -5.36
CA MET A 492 2.21 -12.56 -4.07
C MET A 492 1.63 -11.17 -4.28
N ARG A 493 0.44 -10.93 -3.72
CA ARG A 493 -0.12 -9.57 -3.64
C ARG A 493 0.84 -8.60 -2.98
N THR A 494 1.66 -9.11 -2.06
CA THR A 494 2.58 -8.34 -1.25
C THR A 494 3.87 -7.96 -1.97
N SER A 495 4.31 -8.76 -2.95
CA SER A 495 5.41 -8.40 -3.86
C SER A 495 5.13 -7.06 -4.54
N ARG A 496 3.89 -6.86 -5.00
CA ARG A 496 3.45 -5.59 -5.59
C ARG A 496 3.61 -4.44 -4.62
N MET A 497 3.23 -4.63 -3.35
CA MET A 497 3.29 -3.58 -2.33
C MET A 497 4.71 -3.07 -2.07
N ILE A 498 5.68 -3.98 -1.95
CA ILE A 498 7.08 -3.58 -1.75
C ILE A 498 7.67 -2.95 -3.02
N CYS A 499 7.33 -3.45 -4.22
CA CYS A 499 7.76 -2.83 -5.47
C CYS A 499 7.25 -1.39 -5.58
N LEU A 500 5.96 -1.19 -5.32
CA LEU A 500 5.32 0.12 -5.28
C LEU A 500 5.99 1.05 -4.25
N LEU A 501 6.23 0.56 -3.03
CA LEU A 501 6.91 1.36 -2.00
C LEU A 501 8.32 1.77 -2.42
N LEU A 502 9.12 0.85 -2.97
CA LEU A 502 10.48 1.14 -3.41
C LEU A 502 10.49 2.12 -4.59
N ASP A 503 9.58 1.96 -5.55
CA ASP A 503 9.45 2.86 -6.70
C ASP A 503 9.10 4.27 -6.24
N HIS A 504 8.16 4.38 -5.29
CA HIS A 504 7.82 5.65 -4.65
C HIS A 504 9.03 6.32 -3.99
N LEU A 505 9.81 5.59 -3.19
CA LEU A 505 11.01 6.15 -2.55
C LEU A 505 12.08 6.56 -3.58
N VAL A 506 12.23 5.80 -4.67
CA VAL A 506 13.13 6.16 -5.76
C VAL A 506 12.67 7.44 -6.47
N CYS A 507 11.37 7.57 -6.75
CA CYS A 507 10.78 8.78 -7.31
C CYS A 507 11.03 9.99 -6.40
N VAL A 508 10.69 9.89 -5.11
CA VAL A 508 10.90 10.96 -4.12
C VAL A 508 12.37 11.41 -4.08
N ASN A 509 13.31 10.47 -4.06
CA ASN A 509 14.74 10.78 -4.06
C ASN A 509 15.17 11.51 -5.35
N ASN A 510 14.76 10.97 -6.50
CA ASN A 510 15.16 11.50 -7.80
C ASN A 510 14.51 12.85 -8.10
N ASP A 511 13.26 13.06 -7.70
CA ASP A 511 12.53 14.32 -7.85
C ASP A 511 13.16 15.40 -6.97
N LEU A 512 13.48 15.08 -5.70
CA LEU A 512 14.15 16.03 -4.80
C LEU A 512 15.53 16.44 -5.33
N LEU A 513 16.35 15.47 -5.75
CA LEU A 513 17.67 15.76 -6.33
C LEU A 513 17.55 16.53 -7.64
N GLY A 514 16.60 16.14 -8.50
CA GLY A 514 16.34 16.77 -9.78
C GLY A 514 15.98 18.24 -9.64
N GLU A 515 15.04 18.56 -8.76
CA GLU A 515 14.61 19.95 -8.49
C GLU A 515 15.71 20.76 -7.79
N CYS A 516 16.39 20.20 -6.79
CA CYS A 516 17.50 20.91 -6.14
C CYS A 516 18.63 21.24 -7.13
N TRP A 517 18.98 20.32 -8.04
CA TRP A 517 20.03 20.56 -9.03
C TRP A 517 19.62 21.58 -10.10
N LYS A 518 18.35 21.59 -10.51
CA LYS A 518 17.83 22.62 -11.43
C LYS A 518 17.92 24.01 -10.81
N SER A 519 17.55 24.13 -9.54
CA SER A 519 17.39 25.42 -8.85
C SER A 519 18.70 25.98 -8.30
N ALA A 520 19.67 25.13 -7.93
CA ALA A 520 20.90 25.58 -7.28
C ALA A 520 21.98 26.14 -8.23
N ALA A 521 21.70 26.29 -9.53
CA ALA A 521 22.66 26.75 -10.54
C ALA A 521 24.04 26.06 -10.39
N VAL A 522 24.03 24.79 -9.96
CA VAL A 522 25.26 24.06 -9.69
C VAL A 522 25.93 23.88 -11.03
N GLU A 523 27.11 24.47 -11.16
CA GLU A 523 27.95 24.36 -12.35
C GLU A 523 28.02 22.90 -12.81
N ALA A 524 28.05 22.70 -14.13
CA ALA A 524 27.99 21.43 -14.84
C ALA A 524 29.12 20.41 -14.48
N SER A 525 29.89 20.64 -13.42
CA SER A 525 31.02 19.84 -12.96
C SER A 525 30.66 18.75 -11.94
N THR A 526 29.49 18.79 -11.30
CA THR A 526 29.01 17.64 -10.50
C THR A 526 28.40 16.61 -11.44
N GLN A 527 29.22 15.67 -11.89
CA GLN A 527 28.80 14.52 -12.67
C GLN A 527 27.65 13.81 -11.94
N LYS A 528 26.43 13.87 -12.51
CA LYS A 528 25.25 13.19 -11.97
C LYS A 528 25.58 11.70 -11.89
N ARG A 529 25.81 11.21 -10.67
CA ARG A 529 26.13 9.81 -10.44
C ARG A 529 24.83 9.02 -10.42
N THR A 530 24.75 8.00 -11.27
CA THR A 530 23.62 7.08 -11.29
C THR A 530 24.02 5.76 -10.65
N ILE A 531 23.12 5.17 -9.87
CA ILE A 531 23.29 3.88 -9.21
C ILE A 531 22.04 3.01 -9.40
N LEU A 532 22.19 1.70 -9.51
CA LEU A 532 21.05 0.77 -9.50
C LEU A 532 20.47 0.68 -8.08
N LEU A 533 19.15 0.53 -7.95
CA LEU A 533 18.49 0.39 -6.65
C LEU A 533 19.10 -0.73 -5.80
N SER A 534 19.40 -1.88 -6.40
CA SER A 534 20.05 -3.01 -5.72
C SER A 534 21.42 -2.64 -5.12
N HIS A 535 22.11 -1.62 -5.65
CA HIS A 535 23.43 -1.18 -5.18
C HIS A 535 23.38 -0.07 -4.13
N VAL A 536 22.19 0.40 -3.75
CA VAL A 536 21.99 1.39 -2.69
C VAL A 536 22.18 0.71 -1.33
N LEU A 537 23.42 0.70 -0.84
CA LEU A 537 23.80 0.04 0.43
C LEU A 537 24.30 1.01 1.51
N ARG A 538 24.43 2.30 1.19
CA ARG A 538 24.94 3.32 2.11
C ARG A 538 24.02 4.52 2.15
N GLU A 539 23.89 5.13 3.32
CA GLU A 539 23.14 6.38 3.52
C GLU A 539 23.67 7.54 2.67
N ARG A 540 24.95 7.52 2.29
CA ARG A 540 25.51 8.54 1.40
C ARG A 540 24.97 8.48 -0.02
N ASP A 541 24.45 7.33 -0.46
CA ASP A 541 23.98 7.13 -1.82
C ASP A 541 22.54 7.70 -2.02
N VAL A 542 21.81 7.96 -0.92
CA VAL A 542 20.41 8.48 -0.89
C VAL A 542 20.32 9.77 -0.09
N ILE A 543 19.26 10.56 -0.28
CA ILE A 543 18.99 11.69 0.63
C ILE A 543 18.65 11.13 2.01
N SER A 544 19.46 11.46 3.02
CA SER A 544 19.23 11.08 4.42
C SER A 544 18.90 12.35 5.19
N LEU A 545 17.62 12.55 5.47
CA LEU A 545 17.12 13.65 6.27
C LEU A 545 16.17 13.10 7.31
N ASN A 546 16.40 13.42 8.58
CA ASN A 546 15.49 13.10 9.67
C ASN A 546 14.65 14.33 10.01
N GLU A 547 13.36 14.13 10.32
CA GLU A 547 12.43 15.22 10.65
C GLU A 547 12.87 16.00 11.90
N LYS A 548 13.28 15.29 12.97
CA LYS A 548 13.77 15.91 14.20
C LYS A 548 15.05 16.69 13.96
N GLU A 549 15.97 16.10 13.20
CA GLU A 549 17.23 16.73 12.84
C GLU A 549 17.03 17.98 11.96
N LEU A 550 16.07 17.97 11.04
CA LEU A 550 15.71 19.14 10.26
C LEU A 550 15.21 20.28 11.16
N VAL A 551 14.32 19.97 12.11
CA VAL A 551 13.82 20.95 13.08
C VAL A 551 14.96 21.50 13.95
N GLU A 552 15.86 20.64 14.43
CA GLU A 552 17.05 21.06 15.18
C GLU A 552 17.96 21.97 14.35
N LEU A 553 18.17 21.66 13.05
CA LEU A 553 18.94 22.52 12.15
C LEU A 553 18.30 23.89 11.94
N ILE A 554 16.96 23.95 11.82
CA ILE A 554 16.20 25.19 11.72
C ILE A 554 16.37 26.01 13.01
N GLN A 555 16.21 25.38 14.17
CA GLN A 555 16.34 26.02 15.48
C GLN A 555 17.76 26.56 15.72
N GLN A 556 18.80 25.79 15.36
CA GLN A 556 20.19 26.24 15.43
C GLN A 556 20.50 27.41 14.47
N SER A 557 19.70 27.58 13.43
CA SER A 557 19.83 28.66 12.46
C SER A 557 19.03 29.90 12.83
N MET A 558 18.43 29.93 14.04
CA MET A 558 17.63 31.04 14.53
C MET A 558 18.45 31.91 15.51
N PRO A 559 19.05 33.03 15.06
CA PRO A 559 19.71 33.96 15.97
C PRO A 559 18.70 34.65 16.89
N GLN A 560 18.77 34.37 18.20
CA GLN A 560 18.05 35.16 19.20
C GLN A 560 18.81 36.46 19.44
N LYS A 561 18.42 37.55 18.74
CA LYS A 561 18.95 38.88 19.00
C LYS A 561 18.01 39.63 19.94
N LEU A 562 18.40 39.74 21.21
CA LEU A 562 17.76 40.65 22.15
C LEU A 562 18.25 42.07 21.85
N GLN A 563 17.38 42.94 21.33
CA GLN A 563 17.66 44.36 21.18
C GLN A 563 16.95 45.13 22.30
N TYR A 564 17.70 45.96 23.03
CA TYR A 564 17.14 46.77 24.11
C TYR A 564 16.02 47.68 23.60
N GLY A 565 14.82 47.56 24.18
CA GLY A 565 13.65 48.35 23.81
C GLY A 565 12.92 47.95 22.53
N LYS A 566 13.23 46.79 21.93
CA LYS A 566 12.51 46.25 20.76
C LYS A 566 12.08 44.81 20.99
N HIS A 567 10.89 44.46 20.51
CA HIS A 567 10.45 43.06 20.49
C HIS A 567 11.41 42.22 19.62
N PRO A 568 11.74 40.99 20.04
CA PRO A 568 12.61 40.12 19.26
C PRO A 568 11.93 39.74 17.94
N GLU A 569 12.51 40.16 16.81
CA GLU A 569 12.07 39.75 15.48
C GLU A 569 12.48 38.29 15.23
N LEU A 570 11.54 37.47 14.72
CA LEU A 570 11.83 36.14 14.21
C LEU A 570 12.71 36.27 12.96
N ALA A 571 14.03 36.11 13.13
CA ALA A 571 14.98 36.09 12.04
C ALA A 571 15.61 34.69 11.92
N TYR A 572 15.68 34.16 10.71
CA TYR A 572 16.39 32.92 10.39
C TYR A 572 17.62 33.22 9.55
N ASN A 573 18.75 32.58 9.88
CA ASN A 573 19.95 32.60 9.04
C ASN A 573 19.78 31.58 7.90
N LEU A 574 18.93 31.93 6.93
CA LEU A 574 18.66 31.10 5.74
C LEU A 574 19.93 30.75 4.95
N PRO A 575 20.92 31.66 4.77
CA PRO A 575 22.19 31.30 4.12
C PRO A 575 22.94 30.16 4.81
N LEU A 576 23.03 30.18 6.15
CA LEU A 576 23.69 29.11 6.92
C LEU A 576 22.94 27.79 6.79
N LEU A 577 21.61 27.82 6.92
CA LEU A 577 20.77 26.64 6.81
C LEU A 577 20.85 26.03 5.40
N GLU A 578 20.82 26.87 4.36
CA GLU A 578 20.94 26.45 2.96
C GLU A 578 22.29 25.75 2.72
N ALA A 579 23.38 26.30 3.24
CA ALA A 579 24.71 25.69 3.11
C ALA A 579 24.77 24.30 3.77
N ARG A 580 24.23 24.18 4.99
CA ARG A 580 24.18 22.90 5.73
C ARG A 580 23.30 21.86 5.02
N LEU A 581 22.16 22.28 4.47
CA LEU A 581 21.27 21.38 3.74
C LEU A 581 21.84 21.00 2.37
N LYS A 582 22.53 21.90 1.67
CA LYS A 582 23.26 21.56 0.43
C LYS A 582 24.28 20.44 0.66
N GLU A 583 25.06 20.55 1.74
CA GLU A 583 26.03 19.52 2.10
C GLU A 583 25.35 18.17 2.37
N LYS A 584 24.25 18.16 3.13
CA LYS A 584 23.55 16.91 3.48
C LYS A 584 22.74 16.29 2.34
N VAL A 585 22.09 17.11 1.51
CA VAL A 585 21.10 16.66 0.52
C VAL A 585 21.71 16.48 -0.87
N LEU A 586 22.78 17.19 -1.23
CA LEU A 586 23.36 17.13 -2.57
C LEU A 586 24.69 16.39 -2.62
N VAL A 587 25.57 16.60 -1.63
CA VAL A 587 26.94 16.10 -1.73
C VAL A 587 26.96 14.56 -1.62
N GLY A 588 27.49 13.92 -2.67
CA GLY A 588 27.65 12.46 -2.73
C GLY A 588 26.39 11.67 -3.08
N LYS A 589 25.23 12.32 -3.25
CA LYS A 589 23.96 11.65 -3.54
C LYS A 589 23.85 11.22 -5.00
N CYS A 590 23.14 10.13 -5.24
CA CYS A 590 23.02 9.52 -6.56
C CYS A 590 21.56 9.55 -7.06
N ILE A 591 21.40 9.65 -8.38
CA ILE A 591 20.14 9.27 -9.04
C ILE A 591 20.02 7.76 -9.02
N ILE A 592 18.88 7.26 -8.58
CA ILE A 592 18.63 5.83 -8.46
C ILE A 592 17.85 5.36 -9.69
N LYS A 593 18.41 4.40 -10.42
CA LYS A 593 17.68 3.69 -11.47
C LYS A 593 16.89 2.56 -10.83
N PHE A 594 15.57 2.58 -11.00
CA PHE A 594 14.69 1.52 -10.52
C PHE A 594 14.90 0.25 -11.34
N ASP A 595 15.46 -0.77 -10.69
CA ASP A 595 15.68 -2.10 -11.25
C ASP A 595 15.75 -3.10 -10.10
N LEU A 596 14.89 -4.12 -10.13
CA LEU A 596 14.76 -5.13 -9.09
C LEU A 596 15.24 -6.52 -9.53
N HIS A 597 15.79 -6.70 -10.73
CA HIS A 597 16.18 -8.03 -11.25
C HIS A 597 17.10 -8.82 -10.30
N GLU A 598 18.02 -8.15 -9.59
CA GLU A 598 18.92 -8.77 -8.61
C GLU A 598 18.24 -9.13 -7.27
N LEU A 599 17.00 -8.70 -7.06
CA LEU A 599 16.22 -8.88 -5.84
C LEU A 599 14.97 -9.75 -6.07
N ILE A 600 14.77 -10.27 -7.29
CA ILE A 600 13.66 -11.17 -7.61
C ILE A 600 13.88 -12.49 -6.86
N PHE A 601 13.04 -12.69 -5.86
CA PHE A 601 12.91 -13.87 -5.05
C PHE A 601 12.04 -14.92 -5.77
N GLU A 602 12.56 -16.14 -5.80
CA GLU A 602 11.89 -17.32 -6.33
C GLU A 602 11.57 -18.28 -5.17
N PHE A 603 10.36 -18.83 -5.16
CA PHE A 603 9.96 -19.85 -4.21
C PHE A 603 10.36 -21.25 -4.69
N GLN A 604 10.50 -22.15 -3.73
CA GLN A 604 10.57 -23.58 -3.98
C GLN A 604 9.34 -24.03 -4.79
N GLU A 605 9.55 -24.92 -5.76
CA GLU A 605 8.48 -25.46 -6.62
C GLU A 605 7.73 -24.41 -7.48
N GLN A 606 8.18 -23.14 -7.51
CA GLN A 606 7.56 -22.08 -8.34
C GLN A 606 7.67 -22.36 -9.84
N HIS A 607 8.75 -23.03 -10.25
CA HIS A 607 9.04 -23.29 -11.65
C HIS A 607 8.42 -24.60 -12.11
N ASN A 608 7.73 -24.57 -13.24
CA ASN A 608 7.41 -25.79 -13.97
C ASN A 608 8.70 -26.31 -14.63
N ILE A 609 9.41 -27.19 -13.93
CA ILE A 609 10.71 -27.73 -14.37
C ILE A 609 10.61 -28.43 -15.73
N ARG A 610 9.45 -28.99 -16.07
CA ARG A 610 9.20 -29.63 -17.37
C ARG A 610 9.15 -28.60 -18.50
N GLN A 611 8.49 -27.46 -18.27
CA GLN A 611 8.56 -26.33 -19.21
C GLN A 611 9.98 -25.78 -19.32
N ILE A 612 10.74 -25.74 -18.21
CA ILE A 612 12.15 -25.35 -18.24
C ILE A 612 12.96 -26.29 -19.13
N ILE A 613 12.84 -27.61 -18.94
CA ILE A 613 13.52 -28.62 -19.77
C ILE A 613 13.16 -28.42 -21.24
N ALA A 614 11.87 -28.28 -21.58
CA ALA A 614 11.42 -28.05 -22.96
C ALA A 614 12.02 -26.76 -23.55
N SER A 615 12.06 -25.68 -22.76
CA SER A 615 12.62 -24.38 -23.18
C SER A 615 14.13 -24.45 -23.45
N ILE A 616 14.89 -25.18 -22.62
CA ILE A 616 16.33 -25.38 -22.81
C ILE A 616 16.59 -26.19 -24.08
N SER A 617 15.85 -27.28 -24.29
CA SER A 617 15.96 -28.09 -25.51
C SER A 617 15.63 -27.28 -26.76
N HIS A 618 14.55 -26.49 -26.73
CA HIS A 618 14.17 -25.61 -27.84
C HIS A 618 15.25 -24.55 -28.13
N TYR A 619 15.74 -23.89 -27.08
CA TYR A 619 16.80 -22.88 -27.20
C TYR A 619 18.09 -23.47 -27.79
N TYR A 620 18.51 -24.64 -27.30
CA TYR A 620 19.70 -25.33 -27.80
C TYR A 620 19.58 -25.70 -29.27
N LYS A 621 18.46 -26.31 -29.67
CA LYS A 621 18.16 -26.68 -31.07
C LYS A 621 18.21 -25.46 -32.00
N LYS A 622 17.64 -24.34 -31.55
CA LYS A 622 17.68 -23.07 -32.29
C LYS A 622 19.10 -22.53 -32.45
N TYR A 623 19.94 -22.65 -31.43
CA TYR A 623 21.29 -22.08 -31.42
C TYR A 623 22.32 -22.93 -32.18
N THR A 624 22.28 -24.26 -32.02
CA THR A 624 23.25 -25.15 -32.69
C THR A 624 22.90 -25.43 -34.14
N GLY A 625 21.63 -25.26 -34.54
CA GLY A 625 21.13 -25.63 -35.86
C GLY A 625 21.20 -27.15 -36.14
N GLN A 626 21.60 -27.93 -35.15
CA GLN A 626 21.67 -29.39 -35.21
C GLN A 626 20.38 -29.96 -34.64
N ASN A 627 19.97 -31.12 -35.15
CA ASN A 627 18.82 -31.86 -34.62
C ASN A 627 19.16 -32.61 -33.31
N GLU A 628 20.30 -32.30 -32.68
CA GLU A 628 20.72 -32.87 -31.41
C GLU A 628 20.00 -32.18 -30.24
N GLU A 629 19.43 -32.99 -29.35
CA GLU A 629 18.84 -32.52 -28.10
C GLU A 629 19.93 -32.22 -27.06
N TYR A 630 19.73 -31.17 -26.25
CA TYR A 630 20.64 -30.84 -25.15
C TYR A 630 20.67 -31.97 -24.12
N PHE A 631 19.50 -32.52 -23.81
CA PHE A 631 19.35 -33.61 -22.86
C PHE A 631 19.39 -34.97 -23.57
N ARG A 632 20.06 -35.95 -22.97
CA ARG A 632 20.14 -37.33 -23.47
C ARG A 632 19.68 -38.29 -22.38
N ARG A 633 19.01 -39.37 -22.77
CA ARG A 633 18.63 -40.47 -21.87
C ARG A 633 19.73 -41.53 -21.83
N ASP A 634 20.06 -41.99 -20.63
CA ASP A 634 21.01 -43.08 -20.38
C ASP A 634 20.53 -43.93 -19.18
N GLU A 635 19.87 -45.05 -19.47
CA GLU A 635 19.28 -45.93 -18.46
C GLU A 635 20.33 -46.57 -17.54
N ASN A 636 21.60 -46.66 -17.96
CA ASN A 636 22.67 -47.18 -17.10
C ASN A 636 22.97 -46.21 -15.97
N LEU A 637 23.01 -44.92 -16.27
CA LEU A 637 23.27 -43.88 -15.26
C LEU A 637 22.11 -43.72 -14.27
N LEU A 638 20.87 -44.01 -14.66
CA LEU A 638 19.75 -44.05 -13.70
C LEU A 638 19.89 -45.18 -12.70
N ARG A 639 20.35 -46.36 -13.15
CA ARG A 639 20.64 -47.49 -12.25
C ARG A 639 21.78 -47.16 -11.30
N GLU A 640 22.84 -46.53 -11.79
CA GLU A 640 23.94 -46.05 -10.94
C GLU A 640 23.46 -45.01 -9.92
N LEU A 641 22.56 -44.09 -10.31
CA LEU A 641 21.97 -43.10 -9.41
C LEU A 641 21.12 -43.77 -8.33
N GLU A 642 20.34 -44.79 -8.71
CA GLU A 642 19.56 -45.58 -7.76
C GLU A 642 20.45 -46.31 -6.75
N GLU A 643 21.50 -46.97 -7.22
CA GLU A 643 22.48 -47.64 -6.37
C GLU A 643 23.17 -46.67 -5.42
N ALA A 644 23.58 -45.49 -5.91
CA ALA A 644 24.22 -44.46 -5.09
C ALA A 644 23.30 -43.95 -3.97
N ILE A 645 22.01 -43.75 -4.27
CA ILE A 645 21.00 -43.37 -3.27
C ILE A 645 20.86 -44.49 -2.24
N LEU A 646 20.67 -45.74 -2.68
CA LEU A 646 20.49 -46.89 -1.80
C LEU A 646 21.70 -47.15 -0.89
N GLN A 647 22.92 -46.86 -1.35
CA GLN A 647 24.15 -47.00 -0.55
C GLN A 647 24.25 -45.94 0.56
N LYS A 648 23.75 -44.72 0.33
CA LYS A 648 23.79 -43.62 1.32
C LYS A 648 22.70 -43.70 2.38
N VAL A 649 21.65 -44.48 2.15
CA VAL A 649 20.55 -44.63 3.10
C VAL A 649 20.96 -45.59 4.23
N PRO A 650 20.89 -45.19 5.52
CA PRO A 650 21.19 -46.06 6.64
C PRO A 650 20.33 -47.35 6.65
N GLN A 651 20.95 -48.50 6.94
CA GLN A 651 20.22 -49.77 7.05
C GLN A 651 19.38 -49.79 8.35
N GLY A 652 18.06 -50.00 8.25
CA GLY A 652 17.15 -50.14 9.40
C GLY A 652 15.68 -49.74 9.13
N ILE A 653 14.84 -49.71 10.18
CA ILE A 653 13.41 -49.33 10.08
C ILE A 653 13.22 -47.87 9.60
N ALA A 654 14.24 -47.02 9.76
CA ALA A 654 14.25 -45.64 9.26
C ALA A 654 14.63 -45.50 7.76
N ARG A 655 14.81 -46.61 7.04
CA ARG A 655 15.31 -46.63 5.65
C ARG A 655 14.39 -45.89 4.69
N GLU A 656 13.08 -46.12 4.74
CA GLU A 656 12.13 -45.50 3.80
C GLU A 656 12.05 -43.97 3.96
N ARG A 657 12.03 -43.48 5.21
CA ARG A 657 12.01 -42.03 5.48
C ARG A 657 13.31 -41.36 5.05
N SER A 658 14.44 -42.04 5.25
CA SER A 658 15.76 -41.52 4.89
C SER A 658 15.99 -41.53 3.37
N ASP A 659 15.51 -42.56 2.66
CA ASP A 659 15.51 -42.64 1.18
C ASP A 659 14.69 -41.52 0.55
N LEU A 660 13.45 -41.31 1.02
CA LEU A 660 12.60 -40.23 0.51
C LEU A 660 13.22 -38.85 0.76
N SER A 661 13.82 -38.63 1.94
CA SER A 661 14.48 -37.37 2.28
C SER A 661 15.67 -37.09 1.35
N LEU A 662 16.52 -38.10 1.13
CA LEU A 662 17.68 -37.98 0.23
C LEU A 662 17.24 -37.76 -1.22
N SER A 663 16.22 -38.49 -1.69
CA SER A 663 15.65 -38.35 -3.03
C SER A 663 15.06 -36.95 -3.26
N LYS A 664 14.36 -36.39 -2.25
CA LYS A 664 13.83 -35.02 -2.29
C LYS A 664 14.94 -33.98 -2.36
N SER A 665 15.98 -34.13 -1.54
CA SER A 665 17.14 -33.25 -1.56
C SER A 665 17.86 -33.31 -2.90
N ALA A 666 18.11 -34.50 -3.44
CA ALA A 666 18.72 -34.69 -4.75
C ALA A 666 17.87 -34.11 -5.90
N LYS A 667 16.55 -34.29 -5.84
CA LYS A 667 15.61 -33.69 -6.80
C LYS A 667 15.74 -32.16 -6.80
N GLN A 668 15.71 -31.53 -5.63
CA GLN A 668 15.83 -30.08 -5.46
C GLN A 668 17.16 -29.55 -6.02
N SER A 669 18.29 -30.23 -5.74
CA SER A 669 19.58 -29.84 -6.31
C SER A 669 19.55 -29.82 -7.85
N LEU A 670 18.89 -30.79 -8.49
CA LEU A 670 18.76 -30.81 -9.95
C LEU A 670 17.82 -29.74 -10.50
N GLU A 671 16.79 -29.35 -9.75
CA GLU A 671 15.94 -28.21 -10.11
C GLU A 671 16.78 -26.93 -10.20
N GLU A 672 17.67 -26.70 -9.23
CA GLU A 672 18.61 -25.57 -9.24
C GLU A 672 19.51 -25.58 -10.48
N VAL A 673 19.99 -26.77 -10.87
CA VAL A 673 20.77 -26.95 -12.11
C VAL A 673 19.95 -26.58 -13.33
N LEU A 674 18.74 -27.13 -13.48
CA LEU A 674 17.88 -26.88 -14.64
C LEU A 674 17.46 -25.40 -14.73
N ILE A 675 17.09 -24.78 -13.61
CA ILE A 675 16.75 -23.35 -13.58
C ILE A 675 17.96 -22.49 -13.93
N SER A 676 19.15 -22.84 -13.41
CA SER A 676 20.38 -22.13 -13.76
C SER A 676 20.71 -22.26 -15.25
N LEU A 677 20.58 -23.45 -15.83
CA LEU A 677 20.78 -23.67 -17.27
C LEU A 677 19.89 -22.76 -18.11
N ARG A 678 18.60 -22.63 -17.78
CA ARG A 678 17.68 -21.73 -18.49
C ARG A 678 18.12 -20.27 -18.49
N ARG A 679 18.81 -19.83 -17.44
CA ARG A 679 19.29 -18.45 -17.29
C ARG A 679 20.60 -18.17 -18.03
N GLN A 680 21.34 -19.21 -18.43
CA GLN A 680 22.61 -19.04 -19.12
C GLN A 680 22.39 -18.71 -20.60
N ASN A 681 23.06 -17.65 -21.06
CA ASN A 681 23.16 -17.33 -22.48
C ASN A 681 24.61 -16.91 -22.81
N PRO A 682 25.41 -17.76 -23.50
CA PRO A 682 25.03 -19.04 -24.11
C PRO A 682 24.89 -20.19 -23.09
N LEU A 683 24.22 -21.28 -23.50
CA LEU A 683 24.13 -22.50 -22.70
C LEU A 683 25.52 -23.13 -22.47
N PRO A 684 25.80 -23.67 -21.28
CA PRO A 684 27.08 -24.33 -20.99
C PRO A 684 27.17 -25.70 -21.70
N SER A 685 28.40 -26.21 -21.84
CA SER A 685 28.64 -27.48 -22.53
C SER A 685 27.86 -28.64 -21.88
N PRO A 686 27.12 -29.45 -22.67
CA PRO A 686 26.35 -30.59 -22.17
C PRO A 686 27.21 -31.66 -21.48
N SER A 687 28.54 -31.64 -21.69
CA SER A 687 29.49 -32.62 -21.16
C SER A 687 30.05 -32.28 -19.77
N LEU A 688 29.72 -31.11 -19.20
CA LEU A 688 30.18 -30.75 -17.85
C LEU A 688 29.53 -31.66 -16.81
N LEU A 689 30.27 -32.03 -15.76
CA LEU A 689 29.76 -32.87 -14.69
C LEU A 689 28.75 -32.09 -13.83
N ILE A 690 27.63 -32.75 -13.48
CA ILE A 690 26.57 -32.13 -12.68
C ILE A 690 27.11 -31.74 -11.30
N GLY A 691 27.83 -32.64 -10.61
CA GLY A 691 28.38 -32.39 -9.28
C GLY A 691 29.37 -31.21 -9.25
N ASP A 692 30.21 -31.08 -10.28
CA ASP A 692 31.13 -29.95 -10.42
C ASP A 692 30.39 -28.63 -10.66
N TRP A 693 29.34 -28.65 -11.47
CA TRP A 693 28.52 -27.46 -11.73
C TRP A 693 27.79 -27.00 -10.47
N MET A 694 27.21 -27.94 -9.70
CA MET A 694 26.54 -27.65 -8.43
C MET A 694 27.48 -26.97 -7.42
N GLU A 695 28.71 -27.48 -7.26
CA GLU A 695 29.67 -26.88 -6.33
C GLU A 695 30.27 -25.57 -6.85
N LYS A 696 30.81 -25.59 -8.08
CA LYS A 696 31.66 -24.50 -8.58
C LYS A 696 30.86 -23.34 -9.14
N THR A 697 29.67 -23.59 -9.68
CA THR A 697 28.85 -22.58 -10.34
C THR A 697 27.66 -22.16 -9.49
N LEU A 698 26.96 -23.12 -8.86
CA LEU A 698 25.80 -22.81 -8.03
C LEU A 698 26.15 -22.56 -6.55
N HIS A 699 27.33 -23.00 -6.11
CA HIS A 699 27.75 -22.92 -4.71
C HIS A 699 26.75 -23.57 -3.75
N LEU A 700 26.12 -24.68 -4.17
CA LEU A 700 25.26 -25.47 -3.31
C LEU A 700 26.05 -26.06 -2.14
N LEU A 701 25.36 -26.38 -1.05
CA LEU A 701 25.99 -26.98 0.13
C LEU A 701 26.60 -28.34 -0.24
N GLN A 702 27.66 -28.73 0.48
CA GLN A 702 28.35 -30.00 0.22
C GLN A 702 27.36 -31.18 0.28
N THR A 703 26.46 -31.17 1.28
CA THR A 703 25.40 -32.18 1.45
C THR A 703 24.43 -32.29 0.26
N GLU A 704 24.27 -31.21 -0.51
CA GLU A 704 23.39 -31.15 -1.70
C GLU A 704 24.10 -31.62 -2.97
N CYS A 705 25.44 -31.56 -2.98
CA CYS A 705 26.29 -31.92 -4.12
C CYS A 705 26.88 -33.33 -4.03
N ASP A 706 27.07 -33.86 -2.82
CA ASP A 706 27.86 -35.07 -2.56
C ASP A 706 27.42 -36.28 -3.38
N LEU A 707 26.10 -36.49 -3.51
CA LEU A 707 25.55 -37.58 -4.31
C LEU A 707 26.00 -37.49 -5.77
N PHE A 708 25.98 -36.30 -6.36
CA PHE A 708 26.30 -36.08 -7.77
C PHE A 708 27.80 -35.99 -8.04
N LYS A 709 28.61 -35.62 -7.03
CA LYS A 709 30.07 -35.61 -7.13
C LYS A 709 30.68 -37.00 -7.20
N GLU A 710 30.12 -37.94 -6.45
CA GLU A 710 30.57 -39.34 -6.46
C GLU A 710 30.28 -40.02 -7.81
N MET A 711 29.29 -39.51 -8.55
CA MET A 711 28.89 -40.00 -9.87
C MET A 711 29.69 -39.33 -11.00
N SER A 712 30.90 -39.83 -11.24
CA SER A 712 31.84 -39.28 -12.25
C SER A 712 31.34 -39.24 -13.70
N GLN A 713 30.21 -39.89 -14.02
CA GLN A 713 29.65 -39.96 -15.37
C GLN A 713 28.39 -39.08 -15.56
N LEU A 714 27.81 -38.52 -14.49
CA LEU A 714 26.62 -37.66 -14.60
C LEU A 714 27.01 -36.27 -15.11
N GLN A 715 26.53 -35.94 -16.30
CA GLN A 715 26.80 -34.68 -17.00
C GLN A 715 25.53 -33.84 -17.15
N LEU A 716 25.64 -32.55 -17.45
CA LEU A 716 24.50 -31.62 -17.59
C LEU A 716 23.44 -32.13 -18.59
N ARG A 717 23.84 -32.83 -19.65
CA ARG A 717 22.90 -33.49 -20.58
C ARG A 717 22.03 -34.58 -19.94
N HIS A 718 22.43 -35.12 -18.80
CA HIS A 718 21.65 -36.12 -18.05
C HIS A 718 20.75 -35.48 -16.99
N ALA A 719 20.78 -34.15 -16.79
CA ALA A 719 20.03 -33.50 -15.71
C ALA A 719 18.52 -33.71 -15.81
N ALA A 720 17.94 -33.62 -17.02
CA ALA A 720 16.51 -33.80 -17.23
C ALA A 720 16.04 -35.24 -16.90
N MET A 721 16.75 -36.27 -17.38
CA MET A 721 16.40 -37.67 -17.09
C MET A 721 16.54 -38.01 -15.60
N ALA A 722 17.60 -37.53 -14.95
CA ALA A 722 17.83 -37.76 -13.53
C ALA A 722 16.75 -37.08 -12.68
N TRP A 723 16.34 -35.87 -13.06
CA TRP A 723 15.26 -35.16 -12.38
C TRP A 723 13.91 -35.88 -12.55
N VAL A 724 13.55 -36.32 -13.77
CA VAL A 724 12.30 -37.08 -14.02
C VAL A 724 12.27 -38.36 -13.20
N TYR A 725 13.39 -39.08 -13.14
CA TYR A 725 13.51 -40.30 -12.33
C TYR A 725 13.31 -40.02 -10.83
N LEU A 726 13.96 -38.99 -10.30
CA LEU A 726 13.84 -38.63 -8.89
C LEU A 726 12.44 -38.09 -8.55
N GLU A 727 11.79 -37.37 -9.48
CA GLU A 727 10.39 -36.99 -9.32
C GLU A 727 9.49 -38.22 -9.25
N GLU A 728 9.63 -39.17 -10.18
CA GLU A 728 8.85 -40.40 -10.16
C GLU A 728 9.05 -41.18 -8.84
N ARG A 729 10.30 -41.27 -8.37
CA ARG A 729 10.63 -41.90 -7.09
C ARG A 729 9.98 -41.16 -5.91
N CYS A 730 10.13 -39.83 -5.83
CA CYS A 730 9.54 -39.03 -4.76
C CYS A 730 8.02 -39.12 -4.72
N VAL A 731 7.36 -39.16 -5.87
CA VAL A 731 5.91 -39.27 -5.97
C VAL A 731 5.43 -40.65 -5.52
N LYS A 732 6.09 -41.73 -5.95
CA LYS A 732 5.70 -43.11 -5.57
C LYS A 732 5.93 -43.43 -4.09
N HIS A 733 7.00 -42.91 -3.50
CA HIS A 733 7.35 -43.17 -2.10
C HIS A 733 6.79 -42.10 -1.14
N SER A 734 5.92 -41.21 -1.64
CA SER A 734 5.20 -40.26 -0.79
C SER A 734 4.30 -41.02 0.21
N PRO A 735 4.19 -40.55 1.47
CA PRO A 735 3.33 -41.18 2.47
C PRO A 735 1.83 -41.11 2.11
N LYS A 736 1.42 -40.12 1.31
CA LYS A 736 0.07 -40.06 0.74
C LYS A 736 0.08 -40.69 -0.65
N PRO A 737 -0.88 -41.58 -0.98
CA PRO A 737 -0.97 -42.16 -2.31
C PRO A 737 -1.05 -41.08 -3.37
N TRP A 738 -0.16 -41.13 -4.37
CA TRP A 738 -0.03 -40.06 -5.34
C TRP A 738 -1.27 -39.85 -6.22
N TYR A 739 -2.11 -40.88 -6.33
CA TYR A 739 -3.37 -40.90 -7.06
C TYR A 739 -4.56 -40.34 -6.26
N GLU A 740 -4.38 -39.91 -5.00
CA GLU A 740 -5.44 -39.23 -4.24
C GLU A 740 -5.71 -37.81 -4.78
N ILE A 741 -6.97 -37.38 -4.62
CA ILE A 741 -7.39 -36.02 -4.97
C ILE A 741 -6.69 -35.04 -4.01
N PRO A 742 -6.11 -33.93 -4.51
CA PRO A 742 -5.52 -32.92 -3.63
C PRO A 742 -6.53 -32.38 -2.60
N GLU A 743 -6.13 -32.31 -1.33
CA GLU A 743 -7.02 -31.92 -0.22
C GLU A 743 -7.60 -30.50 -0.36
N LYS A 744 -6.84 -29.59 -0.98
CA LYS A 744 -7.24 -28.20 -1.21
C LYS A 744 -8.12 -28.01 -2.46
N LEU A 745 -8.39 -29.07 -3.24
CA LEU A 745 -9.17 -28.96 -4.47
C LEU A 745 -10.62 -28.53 -4.16
N MET A 746 -11.13 -27.54 -4.89
CA MET A 746 -12.50 -27.06 -4.69
C MET A 746 -13.53 -28.15 -4.98
N LYS A 747 -14.62 -28.19 -4.21
CA LYS A 747 -15.72 -29.16 -4.38
C LYS A 747 -16.34 -29.14 -5.79
N ALA A 748 -16.33 -27.98 -6.44
CA ALA A 748 -16.84 -27.81 -7.80
C ALA A 748 -16.11 -28.68 -8.86
N TYR A 749 -14.92 -29.21 -8.54
CA TYR A 749 -14.09 -30.01 -9.44
C TYR A 749 -14.03 -31.50 -9.04
N GLN A 750 -14.95 -31.97 -8.19
CA GLN A 750 -14.92 -33.32 -7.59
C GLN A 750 -16.15 -34.19 -7.95
N GLU A 751 -16.88 -33.86 -9.01
CA GLU A 751 -18.05 -34.64 -9.42
C GLU A 751 -17.73 -35.48 -10.66
N LEU A 752 -17.95 -36.80 -10.65
CA LEU A 752 -17.81 -37.61 -11.87
C LEU A 752 -19.02 -38.53 -12.06
N PRO A 753 -19.79 -38.35 -13.16
CA PRO A 753 -20.81 -39.30 -13.56
C PRO A 753 -20.23 -40.69 -13.83
N ASN A 754 -20.86 -41.75 -13.29
CA ASN A 754 -20.40 -43.14 -13.42
C ASN A 754 -20.18 -43.57 -14.89
N MET A 755 -20.98 -43.06 -15.83
CA MET A 755 -20.93 -43.39 -17.26
C MET A 755 -19.62 -42.96 -17.95
N LEU A 756 -18.86 -42.01 -17.37
CA LEU A 756 -17.60 -41.52 -17.95
C LEU A 756 -16.37 -42.35 -17.56
N SER A 757 -16.55 -43.36 -16.69
CA SER A 757 -15.44 -44.22 -16.23
C SER A 757 -14.86 -45.10 -17.33
N GLU A 758 -15.67 -45.55 -18.30
CA GLU A 758 -15.20 -46.40 -19.41
C GLU A 758 -14.27 -45.65 -20.36
N ALA A 759 -14.53 -44.36 -20.59
CA ALA A 759 -13.70 -43.51 -21.43
C ALA A 759 -12.30 -43.31 -20.81
N LEU A 760 -12.23 -43.14 -19.48
CA LEU A 760 -10.95 -43.07 -18.74
C LEU A 760 -10.17 -44.38 -18.79
N ILE A 761 -10.85 -45.53 -18.70
CA ILE A 761 -10.19 -46.84 -18.81
C ILE A 761 -9.52 -47.00 -20.17
N LYS A 762 -10.20 -46.61 -21.26
CA LYS A 762 -9.60 -46.64 -22.61
C LYS A 762 -8.38 -45.74 -22.71
N PHE A 763 -8.45 -44.53 -22.15
CA PHE A 763 -7.34 -43.57 -22.14
C PHE A 763 -6.10 -44.10 -21.38
N VAL A 764 -6.30 -44.70 -20.19
CA VAL A 764 -5.19 -45.23 -19.38
C VAL A 764 -4.61 -46.52 -19.97
N ASN A 765 -5.40 -47.28 -20.74
CA ASN A 765 -4.99 -48.55 -21.33
C ASN A 765 -4.19 -48.44 -22.64
N SER A 766 -3.78 -47.25 -23.06
CA SER A 766 -2.94 -47.10 -24.25
C SER A 766 -1.59 -47.81 -24.11
N GLU A 767 -0.93 -48.03 -25.25
CA GLU A 767 0.37 -48.71 -25.29
C GLU A 767 1.49 -47.86 -24.67
N ASN A 768 1.30 -46.55 -24.51
CA ASN A 768 2.39 -45.62 -24.18
C ASN A 768 2.39 -45.21 -22.69
N LYS A 769 2.85 -46.14 -21.84
CA LYS A 769 2.80 -45.99 -20.37
C LYS A 769 3.56 -44.75 -19.86
N THR A 770 4.67 -44.38 -20.50
CA THR A 770 5.49 -43.24 -20.07
C THR A 770 4.74 -41.92 -20.25
N GLU A 771 4.05 -41.74 -21.37
CA GLU A 771 3.25 -40.55 -21.68
C GLU A 771 2.01 -40.49 -20.81
N VAL A 772 1.38 -41.64 -20.52
CA VAL A 772 0.25 -41.68 -19.57
C VAL A 772 0.71 -41.23 -18.17
N TRP A 773 1.84 -41.74 -17.68
CA TRP A 773 2.42 -41.29 -16.41
C TRP A 773 2.68 -39.79 -16.41
N GLU A 774 3.33 -39.31 -17.46
CA GLU A 774 3.72 -37.92 -17.62
C GLU A 774 2.50 -36.98 -17.61
N VAL A 775 1.44 -37.35 -18.34
CA VAL A 775 0.16 -36.62 -18.33
C VAL A 775 -0.49 -36.64 -16.95
N LEU A 776 -0.49 -37.78 -16.26
CA LEU A 776 -1.10 -37.88 -14.93
C LEU A 776 -0.37 -37.02 -13.89
N ILE A 777 0.95 -36.93 -13.94
CA ILE A 777 1.73 -36.05 -13.04
C ILE A 777 1.44 -34.58 -13.32
N GLN A 778 1.42 -34.17 -14.59
CA GLN A 778 1.12 -32.78 -14.93
C GLN A 778 -0.35 -32.42 -14.65
N TRP A 779 -1.28 -33.37 -14.82
CA TRP A 779 -2.67 -33.22 -14.40
C TRP A 779 -2.78 -33.05 -12.88
N LYS A 780 -2.05 -33.84 -12.09
CA LYS A 780 -1.98 -33.64 -10.64
C LYS A 780 -1.52 -32.23 -10.28
N GLN A 781 -0.44 -31.76 -10.90
CA GLN A 781 0.07 -30.40 -10.70
C GLN A 781 -0.95 -29.34 -11.11
N PHE A 782 -1.71 -29.56 -12.18
CA PHE A 782 -2.82 -28.69 -12.58
C PHE A 782 -3.90 -28.61 -11.48
N LEU A 783 -4.25 -29.74 -10.85
CA LEU A 783 -5.19 -29.75 -9.73
C LEU A 783 -4.65 -29.01 -8.50
N GLU A 784 -3.40 -29.27 -8.13
CA GLU A 784 -2.75 -28.69 -6.94
C GLU A 784 -2.48 -27.20 -7.09
N ASN A 785 -1.97 -26.77 -8.24
CA ASN A 785 -1.46 -25.42 -8.42
C ASN A 785 -2.46 -24.46 -9.06
N ILE A 786 -3.40 -24.96 -9.87
CA ILE A 786 -4.36 -24.12 -10.61
C ILE A 786 -5.76 -24.24 -10.00
N LEU A 787 -6.34 -25.44 -9.94
CA LEU A 787 -7.73 -25.61 -9.50
C LEU A 787 -7.96 -25.58 -7.99
N SER A 788 -6.90 -25.65 -7.17
CA SER A 788 -7.00 -25.54 -5.71
C SER A 788 -6.96 -24.09 -5.21
N ARG A 789 -6.83 -23.08 -6.09
CA ARG A 789 -6.77 -21.67 -5.71
C ARG A 789 -8.18 -21.03 -5.72
N PRO A 790 -8.55 -20.20 -4.73
CA PRO A 790 -9.93 -19.72 -4.52
C PRO A 790 -10.43 -18.63 -5.49
N VAL A 791 -9.62 -18.16 -6.44
CA VAL A 791 -9.94 -17.02 -7.32
C VAL A 791 -9.66 -17.41 -8.77
N TYR A 792 -10.58 -18.09 -9.46
CA TYR A 792 -10.40 -18.39 -10.88
C TYR A 792 -11.71 -18.45 -11.69
N ASP A 793 -11.72 -17.76 -12.84
CA ASP A 793 -12.82 -17.59 -13.81
C ASP A 793 -12.96 -18.74 -14.82
N TYR A 794 -12.72 -19.99 -14.40
CA TYR A 794 -12.94 -21.11 -15.31
C TYR A 794 -14.39 -21.58 -15.25
N ASP A 795 -15.01 -21.77 -16.41
CA ASP A 795 -16.33 -22.39 -16.52
C ASP A 795 -16.20 -23.89 -16.21
N PRO A 796 -16.78 -24.39 -15.09
CA PRO A 796 -16.70 -25.80 -14.73
C PRO A 796 -17.31 -26.73 -15.78
N MET A 797 -18.17 -26.21 -16.67
CA MET A 797 -18.83 -26.98 -17.73
C MET A 797 -18.00 -27.10 -19.00
N SER A 798 -16.83 -26.46 -19.08
CA SER A 798 -15.95 -26.56 -20.23
C SER A 798 -15.17 -27.89 -20.25
N PRO A 799 -14.82 -28.45 -21.43
CA PRO A 799 -14.07 -29.70 -21.52
C PRO A 799 -12.70 -29.63 -20.83
N LEU A 800 -12.37 -30.63 -20.01
CA LEU A 800 -11.10 -30.66 -19.27
C LEU A 800 -9.88 -30.68 -20.20
N LYS A 801 -10.00 -31.33 -21.36
CA LYS A 801 -8.91 -31.43 -22.33
C LYS A 801 -8.40 -30.05 -22.79
N ASP A 802 -9.29 -29.06 -22.91
CA ASP A 802 -8.94 -27.74 -23.42
C ASP A 802 -8.04 -26.98 -22.41
N TYR A 803 -8.16 -27.30 -21.13
CA TYR A 803 -7.28 -26.79 -20.08
C TYR A 803 -6.00 -27.61 -19.94
N LEU A 804 -6.12 -28.95 -19.99
CA LEU A 804 -4.96 -29.84 -19.86
C LEU A 804 -3.93 -29.67 -20.99
N VAL A 805 -4.38 -29.44 -22.23
CA VAL A 805 -3.47 -29.17 -23.36
C VAL A 805 -2.56 -27.97 -23.07
N ASN A 806 -3.09 -26.92 -22.45
CA ASN A 806 -2.33 -25.73 -22.10
C ASN A 806 -1.48 -25.90 -20.84
N ALA A 807 -1.92 -26.74 -19.90
CA ALA A 807 -1.18 -27.04 -18.67
C ALA A 807 0.03 -27.95 -18.92
N ILE A 808 0.01 -28.74 -20.00
CA ILE A 808 1.01 -29.76 -20.27
C ILE A 808 2.17 -29.22 -21.11
N ALA A 809 3.39 -29.44 -20.62
CA ALA A 809 4.61 -28.79 -21.09
C ALA A 809 5.25 -29.41 -22.33
N THR A 810 4.93 -30.67 -22.66
CA THR A 810 5.62 -31.42 -23.72
C THR A 810 4.69 -31.71 -24.90
N ASP A 811 5.15 -31.45 -26.13
CA ASP A 811 4.37 -31.62 -27.36
C ASP A 811 3.80 -33.04 -27.50
N ASN A 812 4.57 -34.06 -27.11
CA ASN A 812 4.13 -35.45 -27.15
C ASN A 812 2.95 -35.72 -26.20
N CYS A 813 2.98 -35.14 -25.00
CA CYS A 813 1.89 -35.29 -24.04
C CYS A 813 0.68 -34.43 -24.41
N ALA A 814 0.89 -33.23 -24.98
CA ALA A 814 -0.18 -32.41 -25.52
C ALA A 814 -0.94 -33.15 -26.65
N ASN A 815 -0.20 -33.76 -27.59
CA ASN A 815 -0.79 -34.61 -28.64
C ASN A 815 -1.57 -35.80 -28.07
N TYR A 816 -1.10 -36.36 -26.96
CA TYR A 816 -1.78 -37.44 -26.27
C TYR A 816 -3.07 -36.96 -25.58
N VAL A 817 -3.06 -35.76 -24.99
CA VAL A 817 -4.23 -35.12 -24.36
C VAL A 817 -5.27 -34.67 -25.39
N MET A 818 -4.87 -34.41 -26.64
CA MET A 818 -5.84 -34.17 -27.73
C MET A 818 -6.76 -35.38 -27.99
N GLN A 819 -6.34 -36.58 -27.59
CA GLN A 819 -7.16 -37.80 -27.65
C GLN A 819 -8.01 -38.00 -26.38
N PHE A 820 -7.94 -37.08 -25.41
CA PHE A 820 -8.66 -37.17 -24.15
C PHE A 820 -10.18 -37.01 -24.38
N PRO A 821 -11.04 -37.76 -23.66
CA PRO A 821 -12.49 -37.71 -23.86
C PRO A 821 -13.06 -36.30 -23.68
N GLN A 822 -13.85 -35.83 -24.64
CA GLN A 822 -14.41 -34.47 -24.63
C GLN A 822 -15.56 -34.32 -23.63
N GLU A 823 -16.17 -35.43 -23.23
CA GLU A 823 -17.27 -35.52 -22.28
C GLU A 823 -16.81 -35.33 -20.82
N ILE A 824 -15.49 -35.37 -20.56
CA ILE A 824 -14.92 -35.11 -19.25
C ILE A 824 -14.74 -33.60 -19.11
N LEU A 825 -15.59 -32.99 -18.28
CA LEU A 825 -15.61 -31.55 -18.02
C LEU A 825 -14.62 -31.17 -16.92
N LEU A 826 -14.32 -29.88 -16.79
CA LEU A 826 -13.48 -29.33 -15.74
C LEU A 826 -14.04 -29.62 -14.34
N ALA A 827 -15.37 -29.61 -14.18
CA ALA A 827 -16.06 -30.02 -12.96
C ALA A 827 -15.72 -31.45 -12.51
N HIS A 828 -15.22 -32.28 -13.42
CA HIS A 828 -14.86 -33.67 -13.17
C HIS A 828 -13.36 -33.89 -12.89
N ALA A 829 -12.55 -32.84 -12.90
CA ALA A 829 -11.09 -32.95 -12.98
C ALA A 829 -10.46 -33.77 -11.83
N GLY A 830 -10.90 -33.57 -10.60
CA GLY A 830 -10.34 -34.27 -9.43
C GLY A 830 -10.69 -35.76 -9.41
N THR A 831 -11.96 -36.09 -9.55
CA THR A 831 -12.46 -37.47 -9.55
C THR A 831 -12.00 -38.27 -10.77
N ALA A 832 -11.93 -37.63 -11.95
CA ALA A 832 -11.40 -38.25 -13.15
C ALA A 832 -9.89 -38.54 -13.01
N PHE A 833 -9.12 -37.62 -12.41
CA PHE A 833 -7.71 -37.85 -12.09
C PHE A 833 -7.54 -39.03 -11.15
N ASN A 834 -8.26 -39.05 -10.03
CA ASN A 834 -8.15 -40.13 -9.05
C ASN A 834 -8.43 -41.50 -9.67
N LYS A 835 -9.47 -41.60 -10.50
CA LYS A 835 -9.80 -42.83 -11.20
C LYS A 835 -8.70 -43.25 -12.18
N ALA A 836 -8.24 -42.32 -13.02
CA ALA A 836 -7.22 -42.61 -14.04
C ALA A 836 -5.87 -42.98 -13.40
N ALA A 837 -5.44 -42.23 -12.38
CA ALA A 837 -4.21 -42.46 -11.65
C ALA A 837 -4.24 -43.77 -10.85
N SER A 838 -5.36 -44.09 -10.21
CA SER A 838 -5.55 -45.38 -9.52
C SER A 838 -5.46 -46.55 -10.50
N LEU A 839 -6.14 -46.47 -11.65
CA LEU A 839 -6.07 -47.50 -12.69
C LEU A 839 -4.65 -47.71 -13.20
N TYR A 840 -3.91 -46.62 -13.43
CA TYR A 840 -2.51 -46.68 -13.85
C TYR A 840 -1.64 -47.35 -12.78
N HIS A 841 -1.83 -47.00 -11.51
CA HIS A 841 -1.06 -47.54 -10.38
C HIS A 841 -1.29 -49.04 -10.22
N PHE A 842 -2.54 -49.50 -10.09
CA PHE A 842 -2.85 -50.91 -9.83
C PHE A 842 -2.53 -51.83 -11.01
N LYS A 843 -2.52 -51.33 -12.25
CA LYS A 843 -2.13 -52.12 -13.43
C LYS A 843 -0.62 -52.40 -13.48
N LYS A 844 0.19 -51.53 -12.86
CA LYS A 844 1.66 -51.68 -12.83
C LYS A 844 2.10 -52.80 -11.87
N ASP A 845 1.34 -53.08 -10.83
CA ASP A 845 1.67 -54.14 -9.84
C ASP A 845 1.23 -55.55 -10.29
N ILE A 846 0.44 -55.66 -11.36
CA ILE A 846 -0.06 -56.94 -11.92
C ILE A 846 0.82 -57.46 -13.07
N LEU A 847 1.71 -56.61 -13.62
CA LEU A 847 2.65 -56.90 -14.70
C LEU A 847 4.08 -56.90 -14.18
#